data_AF-A0A6B1AH00-F1
#
_entry.id   AF-A0A6B1AH00-F1
#
_cell.length_a   1.000
_cell.length_b   1.000
_cell.length_c   1.000
_cell.angle_alpha   90.00
_cell.angle_beta   90.00
_cell.angle_gamma   90.00
#
_symmetry.space_group_name_H-M   'P 1'
#
loop_
_entity.id
_entity.type
_entity.pdbx_description
1 polymer ?
#
loop_
_entity_poly.entity_id
_entity_poly.type
_entity_poly.pdbx_seq_one_letter_code
_entity_poly.pdbx_strand_id
1 'polypeptide(L)'
;MISDSRVRRAALLALFFLSGASGLIYQIAWVRQSVFTFGVSVYAYSAVIGAYMIGLALGSYAMGRRIDAHARPLRTYAALEVGIAALAALSPFLLGALHALYPELSNALPAGGFWLTLGRLVLSLAVLTPTTFLIGATLPVMSRIYATHGGRVGSDVGRLYLVNTAGAALGCVLTGLVFLRYLGARETIFLGAAINLFVGGGALALMRRAGAPQPGGTAREAGAPRERGDGAINAAAAPGPAAGPAAGALPISAGALRYVAIAYAISGFIALGYEVVWARILYIHSSHAAYSFSLMLTVFLAGLALGGAGGSWVLRRRRATLRHFGAIQLAIGLLAVLILHAFARLPALHLDEWFGGYTVAYEFLIAFVTLFPPTVLLGALFPVVGSLYTLERARAVGLRIGRVNAFNTVGAIAGSLGAGFVLVPLLGLRNTTVALAVLNLALGAAALRFDRGGRRALRFAPAGAVVATIAAVAILPAGFYLGSYYTEVDRLIFYKEGVETTVAVLEVPEDNYKISFVNGRDEVPTDRASMSAFRLLGHLPPLLRPGARNALVLSFGNGIATGTMNTHDIPVIDAVDLSPEMMEAAAVYSEENYDVLDSDRLRLHVEDGRNFLLRREGSYDIISVDATHPANASSWALFTSEFYQLIERRLAEDGVFMQWIPIHGVREDDYRDILRTVWDVFPNMVLWSTGSTHSYVVATREPMSSAVMQSVLARAAANPIVVRDLGPPEAIAGYVAMAEGDLTRYIGRGPVITDNDAFFMPAR
;
A
#
# COMPACT_ATOMS: atom_id res chain seq x y z
N MET A 1 -18.38 27.58 36.23
CA MET A 1 -18.91 27.40 34.86
C MET A 1 -17.86 27.54 33.74
N ILE A 2 -16.99 28.56 33.73
CA ILE A 2 -16.03 28.76 32.62
C ILE A 2 -14.93 27.66 32.57
N SER A 3 -14.42 27.18 33.70
CA SER A 3 -13.41 26.09 33.72
C SER A 3 -13.97 24.78 33.16
N ASP A 4 -15.19 24.42 33.56
CA ASP A 4 -15.88 23.20 33.12
C ASP A 4 -16.14 23.19 31.59
N SER A 5 -16.45 24.34 31.00
CA SER A 5 -16.61 24.48 29.54
C SER A 5 -15.31 24.30 28.75
N ARG A 6 -14.17 24.78 29.27
CA ARG A 6 -12.85 24.62 28.62
C ARG A 6 -12.37 23.17 28.73
N VAL A 7 -12.52 22.56 29.91
CA VAL A 7 -12.19 21.15 30.15
C VAL A 7 -13.00 20.25 29.22
N ARG A 8 -14.31 20.50 29.09
CA ARG A 8 -15.17 19.74 28.16
C ARG A 8 -14.73 19.90 26.70
N ARG A 9 -14.39 21.12 26.26
CA ARG A 9 -13.89 21.36 24.89
C ARG A 9 -12.55 20.65 24.64
N ALA A 10 -11.62 20.71 25.58
CA ALA A 10 -10.35 19.99 25.48
C ALA A 10 -10.56 18.47 25.44
N ALA A 11 -11.47 17.94 26.27
CA ALA A 11 -11.81 16.52 26.27
C ALA A 11 -12.42 16.08 24.93
N LEU A 12 -13.33 16.87 24.33
CA LEU A 12 -13.86 16.58 22.99
C LEU A 12 -12.77 16.55 21.91
N LEU A 13 -11.80 17.47 21.97
CA LEU A 13 -10.67 17.45 21.06
C LEU A 13 -9.78 16.22 21.26
N ALA A 14 -9.49 15.83 22.50
CA ALA A 14 -8.71 14.62 22.79
C ALA A 14 -9.43 13.35 22.32
N LEU A 15 -10.74 13.25 22.54
CA LEU A 15 -11.56 12.15 22.03
C LEU A 15 -11.54 12.10 20.49
N PHE A 16 -11.60 13.26 19.83
CA PHE A 16 -11.57 13.33 18.37
C PHE A 16 -10.17 13.06 17.80
N PHE A 17 -9.10 13.41 18.51
CA PHE A 17 -7.73 13.00 18.20
C PHE A 17 -7.59 11.48 18.19
N LEU A 18 -8.08 10.81 19.24
CA LEU A 18 -8.05 9.35 19.34
C LEU A 18 -8.92 8.66 18.29
N SER A 19 -10.09 9.23 17.98
CA SER A 19 -10.93 8.78 16.85
C SER A 19 -10.16 8.85 15.53
N GLY A 20 -9.48 9.97 15.25
CA GLY A 20 -8.60 10.12 14.10
C GLY A 20 -7.48 9.07 14.05
N ALA A 21 -6.82 8.80 15.19
CA ALA A 21 -5.78 7.77 15.28
C ALA A 21 -6.32 6.38 14.93
N SER A 22 -7.43 5.96 15.55
CA SER A 22 -8.07 4.66 15.27
C SER A 22 -8.48 4.49 13.81
N GLY A 23 -8.99 5.55 13.18
CA GLY A 23 -9.36 5.54 11.76
C GLY A 23 -8.21 5.14 10.83
N LEU A 24 -6.97 5.51 11.16
CA LEU A 24 -5.79 5.20 10.35
C LEU A 24 -5.08 3.91 10.77
N ILE A 25 -5.21 3.52 12.05
CA ILE A 25 -4.84 2.17 12.51
C ILE A 25 -5.55 1.11 11.64
N TYR A 26 -6.87 1.28 11.44
CA TYR A 26 -7.65 0.36 10.61
C TYR A 26 -7.19 0.33 9.16
N GLN A 27 -6.93 1.49 8.56
CA GLN A 27 -6.56 1.55 7.14
C GLN A 27 -5.29 0.74 6.87
N ILE A 28 -4.26 0.90 7.71
CA ILE A 28 -2.98 0.20 7.54
C ILE A 28 -3.13 -1.30 7.83
N ALA A 29 -3.86 -1.67 8.89
CA ALA A 29 -4.08 -3.08 9.21
C ALA A 29 -4.93 -3.81 8.15
N TRP A 30 -5.94 -3.16 7.58
CA TRP A 30 -6.75 -3.73 6.48
C TRP A 30 -5.97 -3.89 5.20
N VAL A 31 -5.05 -2.97 4.89
CA VAL A 31 -4.11 -3.15 3.78
C VAL A 31 -3.29 -4.42 3.99
N ARG A 32 -2.71 -4.62 5.18
CA ARG A 32 -1.94 -5.83 5.52
C ARG A 32 -2.75 -7.11 5.32
N GLN A 33 -4.01 -7.14 5.77
CA GLN A 33 -4.90 -8.30 5.60
C GLN A 33 -5.38 -8.50 4.15
N SER A 34 -5.57 -7.41 3.40
CA SER A 34 -6.08 -7.48 2.02
C SER A 34 -5.07 -8.08 1.04
N VAL A 35 -3.77 -8.08 1.38
CA VAL A 35 -2.72 -8.74 0.57
C VAL A 35 -3.05 -10.22 0.36
N PHE A 36 -3.58 -10.94 1.36
CA PHE A 36 -3.96 -12.35 1.21
C PHE A 36 -5.10 -12.58 0.21
N THR A 37 -5.92 -11.57 -0.07
CA THR A 37 -7.01 -11.66 -1.05
C THR A 37 -6.53 -11.28 -2.45
N PHE A 38 -5.70 -10.24 -2.56
CA PHE A 38 -5.28 -9.72 -3.86
C PHE A 38 -4.00 -10.35 -4.40
N GLY A 39 -3.08 -10.82 -3.55
CA GLY A 39 -1.69 -11.22 -3.90
C GLY A 39 -0.81 -10.03 -4.33
N VAL A 40 -1.42 -9.00 -4.91
CA VAL A 40 -0.80 -7.77 -5.39
C VAL A 40 -1.06 -6.63 -4.40
N SER A 41 0.02 -6.02 -3.92
CA SER A 41 0.01 -4.94 -2.94
C SER A 41 -0.70 -3.69 -3.49
N VAL A 42 -0.45 -3.31 -4.76
CA VAL A 42 -1.08 -2.14 -5.40
C VAL A 42 -2.60 -2.25 -5.45
N TYR A 43 -3.15 -3.44 -5.76
CA TYR A 43 -4.59 -3.67 -5.73
C TYR A 43 -5.14 -3.61 -4.32
N ALA A 44 -4.45 -4.18 -3.33
CA ALA A 44 -4.83 -4.11 -1.93
C ALA A 44 -4.87 -2.65 -1.42
N TYR A 45 -3.82 -1.85 -1.65
CA TYR A 45 -3.79 -0.43 -1.28
C TYR A 45 -4.94 0.34 -1.94
N SER A 46 -5.13 0.15 -3.24
CA SER A 46 -6.14 0.87 -4.03
C SER A 46 -7.56 0.52 -3.60
N ALA A 47 -7.84 -0.75 -3.30
CA ALA A 47 -9.12 -1.22 -2.82
C ALA A 47 -9.45 -0.65 -1.42
N VAL A 48 -8.48 -0.68 -0.50
CA VAL A 48 -8.68 -0.15 0.87
C VAL A 48 -8.85 1.37 0.85
N ILE A 49 -7.99 2.11 0.13
CA ILE A 49 -8.12 3.57 -0.01
C ILE A 49 -9.45 3.92 -0.69
N GLY A 50 -9.83 3.20 -1.75
CA GLY A 50 -11.11 3.36 -2.43
C GLY A 50 -12.30 3.16 -1.49
N ALA A 51 -12.32 2.06 -0.72
CA ALA A 51 -13.34 1.80 0.28
C ALA A 51 -13.41 2.92 1.33
N TYR A 52 -12.25 3.36 1.81
CA TYR A 52 -12.14 4.40 2.82
C TYR A 52 -12.72 5.73 2.31
N MET A 53 -12.35 6.15 1.10
CA MET A 53 -12.85 7.38 0.48
C MET A 53 -14.34 7.30 0.16
N ILE A 54 -14.84 6.16 -0.34
CA ILE A 54 -16.26 5.93 -0.61
C ILE A 54 -17.07 6.02 0.68
N GLY A 55 -16.65 5.29 1.72
CA GLY A 55 -17.30 5.31 3.03
C GLY A 55 -17.29 6.71 3.64
N LEU A 56 -16.12 7.37 3.67
CA LEU A 56 -15.98 8.72 4.21
C LEU A 56 -16.95 9.71 3.54
N ALA A 57 -17.03 9.66 2.20
CA ALA A 57 -17.91 10.51 1.40
C ALA A 57 -19.39 10.25 1.71
N LEU A 58 -19.82 8.98 1.64
CA LEU A 58 -21.21 8.60 1.84
C LEU A 58 -21.67 8.85 3.29
N GLY A 59 -20.82 8.55 4.26
CA GLY A 59 -21.07 8.75 5.69
C GLY A 59 -21.22 10.22 6.05
N SER A 60 -20.27 11.05 5.59
CA SER A 60 -20.28 12.49 5.81
C SER A 60 -21.53 13.14 5.18
N TYR A 61 -21.87 12.73 3.95
CA TYR A 61 -23.08 13.17 3.26
C TYR A 61 -24.34 12.77 4.03
N ALA A 62 -24.51 11.50 4.35
CA ALA A 62 -25.71 10.97 4.99
C ALA A 62 -25.92 11.52 6.41
N MET A 63 -24.86 11.66 7.20
CA MET A 63 -24.94 12.17 8.57
C MET A 63 -25.07 13.69 8.61
N GLY A 64 -24.30 14.40 7.78
CA GLY A 64 -24.51 15.83 7.57
C GLY A 64 -25.96 16.12 7.23
N ARG A 65 -26.65 15.19 6.53
CA ARG A 65 -28.06 15.36 6.15
C ARG A 65 -29.00 15.53 7.32
N ARG A 66 -28.73 14.75 8.35
CA ARG A 66 -29.69 14.39 9.39
C ARG A 66 -29.34 15.08 10.71
N ILE A 67 -28.07 15.39 10.95
CA ILE A 67 -27.58 15.80 12.28
C ILE A 67 -28.14 17.14 12.77
N ASP A 68 -28.48 18.06 11.87
CA ASP A 68 -29.07 19.35 12.25
C ASP A 68 -30.47 19.19 12.87
N ALA A 69 -31.20 18.12 12.54
CA ALA A 69 -32.50 17.77 13.11
C ALA A 69 -32.39 16.89 14.37
N HIS A 70 -31.19 16.43 14.74
CA HIS A 70 -31.01 15.51 15.86
C HIS A 70 -30.85 16.25 17.19
N ALA A 71 -31.71 15.93 18.15
CA ALA A 71 -31.73 16.56 19.46
C ALA A 71 -30.53 16.20 20.37
N ARG A 72 -29.73 15.16 20.06
CA ARG A 72 -28.69 14.61 20.95
C ARG A 72 -27.39 14.25 20.19
N PRO A 73 -26.66 15.23 19.63
CA PRO A 73 -25.51 14.96 18.75
C PRO A 73 -24.37 14.22 19.47
N LEU A 74 -24.14 14.48 20.77
CA LEU A 74 -23.11 13.75 21.53
C LEU A 74 -23.44 12.25 21.74
N ARG A 75 -24.74 11.91 21.83
CA ARG A 75 -25.18 10.49 21.86
C ARG A 75 -24.99 9.85 20.50
N THR A 76 -25.28 10.57 19.42
CA THR A 76 -25.04 10.10 18.05
C THR A 76 -23.54 9.85 17.83
N TYR A 77 -22.67 10.77 18.26
CA TYR A 77 -21.22 10.57 18.17
C TYR A 77 -20.79 9.30 18.92
N ALA A 78 -21.24 9.13 20.17
CA ALA A 78 -20.93 7.92 20.92
C ALA A 78 -21.43 6.63 20.24
N ALA A 79 -22.63 6.65 19.65
CA ALA A 79 -23.18 5.50 18.94
C ALA A 79 -22.40 5.19 17.65
N LEU A 80 -21.92 6.21 16.94
CA LEU A 80 -21.05 6.03 15.78
C LEU A 80 -19.74 5.37 16.19
N GLU A 81 -19.08 5.87 17.24
CA GLU A 81 -17.81 5.31 17.74
C GLU A 81 -17.95 3.85 18.20
N VAL A 82 -19.03 3.51 18.91
CA VAL A 82 -19.32 2.11 19.27
C VAL A 82 -19.61 1.26 18.02
N GLY A 83 -20.32 1.81 17.03
CA GLY A 83 -20.57 1.13 15.76
C GLY A 83 -19.30 0.90 14.95
N ILE A 84 -18.38 1.87 14.91
CA ILE A 84 -17.04 1.73 14.30
C ILE A 84 -16.30 0.60 14.99
N ALA A 85 -16.25 0.59 16.32
CA ALA A 85 -15.59 -0.46 17.08
C ALA A 85 -16.16 -1.86 16.76
N ALA A 86 -17.48 -1.99 16.72
CA ALA A 86 -18.14 -3.27 16.43
C ALA A 86 -17.86 -3.77 15.01
N LEU A 87 -18.02 -2.91 13.99
CA LEU A 87 -17.77 -3.29 12.60
C LEU A 87 -16.27 -3.52 12.32
N ALA A 88 -15.39 -2.71 12.93
CA ALA A 88 -13.96 -2.91 12.83
C ALA A 88 -13.53 -4.23 13.49
N ALA A 89 -14.02 -4.56 14.68
CA ALA A 89 -13.74 -5.84 15.33
C ALA A 89 -14.29 -7.04 14.54
N LEU A 90 -15.37 -6.86 13.76
CA LEU A 90 -15.91 -7.90 12.88
C LEU A 90 -15.07 -8.07 11.60
N SER A 91 -14.36 -7.02 11.16
CA SER A 91 -13.69 -7.01 9.85
C SER A 91 -12.63 -8.10 9.62
N PRO A 92 -11.79 -8.53 10.60
CA PRO A 92 -10.83 -9.61 10.37
C PRO A 92 -11.52 -10.94 10.03
N PHE A 93 -12.67 -11.21 10.66
CA PHE A 93 -13.45 -12.42 10.41
C PHE A 93 -14.12 -12.38 9.03
N LEU A 94 -14.62 -11.21 8.61
CA LEU A 94 -15.20 -11.04 7.28
C LEU A 94 -14.15 -11.17 6.18
N LEU A 95 -12.97 -10.56 6.36
CA LEU A 95 -11.87 -10.70 5.41
C LEU A 95 -11.35 -12.14 5.36
N GLY A 96 -11.26 -12.83 6.50
CA GLY A 96 -10.95 -14.26 6.55
C GLY A 96 -12.00 -15.13 5.84
N ALA A 97 -13.29 -14.82 6.00
CA ALA A 97 -14.36 -15.50 5.29
C ALA A 97 -14.32 -15.24 3.77
N LEU A 98 -13.97 -14.02 3.34
CA LEU A 98 -13.72 -13.73 1.91
C LEU A 98 -12.58 -14.57 1.35
N HIS A 99 -11.50 -14.73 2.12
CA HIS A 99 -10.37 -15.59 1.74
C HIS A 99 -10.79 -17.07 1.65
N ALA A 100 -11.63 -17.55 2.56
CA ALA A 100 -12.17 -18.91 2.49
C ALA A 100 -13.15 -19.13 1.31
N LEU A 101 -13.88 -18.10 0.89
CA LEU A 101 -14.79 -18.13 -0.26
C LEU A 101 -14.04 -17.99 -1.60
N TYR A 102 -12.79 -17.55 -1.56
CA TYR A 102 -12.00 -17.27 -2.76
C TYR A 102 -11.87 -18.47 -3.71
N PRO A 103 -11.61 -19.71 -3.25
CA PRO A 103 -11.56 -20.88 -4.13
C PRO A 103 -12.86 -21.08 -4.93
N GLU A 104 -14.02 -20.96 -4.27
CA GLU A 104 -15.32 -21.10 -4.92
C GLU A 104 -15.55 -20.00 -5.98
N LEU A 105 -15.27 -18.75 -5.63
CA LEU A 105 -15.40 -17.61 -6.56
C LEU A 105 -14.48 -17.78 -7.78
N SER A 106 -13.28 -18.29 -7.56
CA SER A 106 -12.28 -18.47 -8.61
C SER A 106 -12.54 -19.69 -9.50
N ASN A 107 -13.25 -20.71 -9.03
CA ASN A 107 -13.67 -21.83 -9.86
C ASN A 107 -14.82 -21.44 -10.78
N ALA A 108 -15.63 -20.46 -10.37
CA ALA A 108 -16.74 -19.93 -11.16
C ALA A 108 -16.30 -18.90 -12.22
N LEU A 109 -15.08 -18.36 -12.13
CA LEU A 109 -14.55 -17.31 -13.00
C LEU A 109 -13.23 -17.74 -13.65
N PRO A 110 -12.87 -17.25 -14.85
CA PRO A 110 -11.56 -17.53 -15.41
C PRO A 110 -10.41 -17.07 -14.49
N ALA A 111 -9.45 -17.96 -14.22
CA ALA A 111 -8.24 -17.65 -13.45
C ALA A 111 -7.46 -16.49 -14.08
N GLY A 112 -6.85 -15.64 -13.25
CA GLY A 112 -6.07 -14.47 -13.70
C GLY A 112 -6.86 -13.38 -14.45
N GLY A 113 -8.19 -13.51 -14.54
CA GLY A 113 -9.02 -12.61 -15.34
C GLY A 113 -9.42 -11.32 -14.62
N PHE A 114 -9.65 -10.25 -15.40
CA PHE A 114 -10.24 -8.98 -14.96
C PHE A 114 -11.45 -9.16 -14.03
N TRP A 115 -12.30 -10.15 -14.31
CA TRP A 115 -13.50 -10.44 -13.53
C TRP A 115 -13.22 -10.95 -12.12
N LEU A 116 -12.18 -11.76 -11.92
CA LEU A 116 -11.80 -12.24 -10.60
C LEU A 116 -11.29 -11.07 -9.74
N THR A 117 -10.44 -10.22 -10.33
CA THR A 117 -9.95 -8.99 -9.70
C THR A 117 -11.09 -8.04 -9.36
N LEU A 118 -12.07 -7.88 -10.26
CA LEU A 118 -13.27 -7.09 -10.00
C LEU A 118 -14.12 -7.68 -8.87
N GLY A 119 -14.30 -9.01 -8.85
CA GLY A 119 -15.01 -9.71 -7.77
C GLY A 119 -14.36 -9.47 -6.41
N ARG A 120 -13.03 -9.61 -6.32
CA ARG A 120 -12.24 -9.29 -5.12
C ARG A 120 -12.45 -7.84 -4.69
N LEU A 121 -12.37 -6.89 -5.63
CA LEU A 121 -12.61 -5.47 -5.34
C LEU A 121 -14.01 -5.24 -4.75
N VAL A 122 -15.06 -5.77 -5.39
CA VAL A 122 -16.44 -5.59 -4.92
C VAL A 122 -16.63 -6.17 -3.51
N LEU A 123 -16.09 -7.36 -3.24
CA LEU A 123 -16.17 -7.99 -1.93
C LEU A 123 -15.40 -7.21 -0.85
N SER A 124 -14.19 -6.75 -1.14
CA SER A 124 -13.43 -5.89 -0.23
C SER A 124 -14.15 -4.57 0.05
N LEU A 125 -14.74 -3.94 -0.97
CA LEU A 125 -15.57 -2.74 -0.80
C LEU A 125 -16.77 -3.04 0.11
N ALA A 126 -17.44 -4.17 -0.07
CA ALA A 126 -18.61 -4.56 0.74
C ALA A 126 -18.25 -4.74 2.23
N VAL A 127 -17.07 -5.27 2.53
CA VAL A 127 -16.61 -5.47 3.92
C VAL A 127 -16.14 -4.17 4.57
N LEU A 128 -15.41 -3.33 3.84
CA LEU A 128 -14.72 -2.16 4.42
C LEU A 128 -15.56 -0.87 4.38
N THR A 129 -16.46 -0.71 3.41
CA THR A 129 -17.29 0.50 3.26
C THR A 129 -18.22 0.76 4.45
N PRO A 130 -18.85 -0.25 5.10
CA PRO A 130 -19.71 0.00 6.27
C PRO A 130 -18.99 0.66 7.44
N THR A 131 -17.80 0.20 7.80
CA THR A 131 -17.00 0.79 8.89
C THR A 131 -16.56 2.21 8.53
N THR A 132 -16.05 2.38 7.31
CA THR A 132 -15.56 3.68 6.82
C THR A 132 -16.69 4.70 6.60
N PHE A 133 -17.91 4.23 6.33
CA PHE A 133 -19.13 5.05 6.35
C PHE A 133 -19.40 5.63 7.75
N LEU A 134 -19.26 4.83 8.82
CA LEU A 134 -19.41 5.36 10.17
C LEU A 134 -18.28 6.33 10.53
N ILE A 135 -17.04 6.04 10.11
CA ILE A 135 -15.90 6.97 10.25
C ILE A 135 -16.22 8.31 9.57
N GLY A 136 -16.76 8.31 8.35
CA GLY A 136 -17.18 9.51 7.63
C GLY A 136 -18.27 10.31 8.31
N ALA A 137 -19.16 9.64 9.03
CA ALA A 137 -20.25 10.27 9.76
C ALA A 137 -19.78 11.04 11.01
N THR A 138 -18.58 10.80 11.54
CA THR A 138 -18.11 11.40 12.81
C THR A 138 -17.88 12.91 12.72
N LEU A 139 -17.23 13.41 11.66
CA LEU A 139 -16.85 14.81 11.52
C LEU A 139 -18.07 15.77 11.45
N PRO A 140 -19.15 15.49 10.69
CA PRO A 140 -20.37 16.30 10.75
C PRO A 140 -20.96 16.39 12.16
N VAL A 141 -20.97 15.29 12.90
CA VAL A 141 -21.48 15.25 14.27
C VAL A 141 -20.61 16.07 15.22
N MET A 142 -19.30 15.88 15.17
CA MET A 142 -18.38 16.63 16.02
C MET A 142 -18.41 18.13 15.70
N SER A 143 -18.54 18.49 14.41
CA SER A 143 -18.74 19.88 13.97
C SER A 143 -19.97 20.50 14.62
N ARG A 144 -21.11 19.77 14.65
CA ARG A 144 -22.35 20.22 15.31
C ARG A 144 -22.18 20.39 16.83
N ILE A 145 -21.44 19.49 17.49
CA ILE A 145 -21.20 19.55 18.94
C ILE A 145 -20.30 20.75 19.28
N TYR A 146 -19.17 20.87 18.59
CA TYR A 146 -18.10 21.80 18.93
C TYR A 146 -18.39 23.24 18.49
N ALA A 147 -19.12 23.45 17.38
CA ALA A 147 -19.44 24.78 16.85
C ALA A 147 -20.59 25.50 17.57
N THR A 148 -21.01 25.05 18.75
CA THR A 148 -22.07 25.71 19.53
C THR A 148 -21.48 26.71 20.53
N HIS A 149 -21.93 27.97 20.39
CA HIS A 149 -21.58 29.18 21.17
C HIS A 149 -20.35 29.96 20.68
N GLY A 150 -20.63 31.07 19.99
CA GLY A 150 -19.74 32.22 19.89
C GLY A 150 -19.16 32.50 18.52
N GLY A 151 -20.01 32.82 17.52
CA GLY A 151 -19.65 33.55 16.29
C GLY A 151 -18.55 32.95 15.40
N ARG A 152 -17.99 31.79 15.77
CA ARG A 152 -16.71 31.28 15.29
C ARG A 152 -16.65 29.83 14.71
N VAL A 153 -17.72 29.41 14.03
CA VAL A 153 -18.12 28.02 13.63
C VAL A 153 -17.05 27.03 13.06
N GLY A 154 -16.38 27.22 11.95
CA GLY A 154 -15.13 26.59 11.50
C GLY A 154 -13.75 27.27 11.46
N SER A 155 -13.40 28.15 12.38
CA SER A 155 -12.07 28.08 13.02
C SER A 155 -12.11 26.90 13.97
N ASP A 156 -13.29 26.65 14.54
CA ASP A 156 -13.57 25.54 15.42
C ASP A 156 -13.60 24.20 14.65
N VAL A 157 -14.33 24.07 13.54
CA VAL A 157 -14.15 23.00 12.52
C VAL A 157 -12.70 22.89 12.01
N GLY A 158 -12.04 24.00 11.66
CA GLY A 158 -10.64 23.93 11.20
C GLY A 158 -9.71 23.31 12.24
N ARG A 159 -9.92 23.62 13.53
CA ARG A 159 -9.24 22.98 14.66
C ARG A 159 -9.61 21.51 14.80
N LEU A 160 -10.89 21.14 14.66
CA LEU A 160 -11.32 19.74 14.69
C LEU A 160 -10.60 18.92 13.62
N TYR A 161 -10.57 19.42 12.38
CA TYR A 161 -9.89 18.75 11.27
C TYR A 161 -8.39 18.58 11.53
N LEU A 162 -7.72 19.63 12.04
CA LEU A 162 -6.30 19.57 12.37
C LEU A 162 -6.01 18.54 13.48
N VAL A 163 -6.82 18.53 14.55
CA VAL A 163 -6.64 17.59 15.67
C VAL A 163 -6.90 16.14 15.23
N ASN A 164 -7.94 15.90 14.43
CA ASN A 164 -8.21 14.57 13.87
C ASN A 164 -7.08 14.11 12.95
N THR A 165 -6.58 14.99 12.09
CA THR A 165 -5.50 14.67 11.15
C THR A 165 -4.16 14.44 11.87
N ALA A 166 -3.89 15.16 12.96
CA ALA A 166 -2.73 14.88 13.80
C ALA A 166 -2.84 13.53 14.50
N GLY A 167 -4.03 13.17 14.99
CA GLY A 167 -4.32 11.86 15.54
C GLY A 167 -4.12 10.76 14.50
N ALA A 168 -4.67 10.94 13.31
CA ALA A 168 -4.48 10.08 12.14
C ALA A 168 -2.99 9.85 11.82
N ALA A 169 -2.19 10.91 11.72
CA ALA A 169 -0.76 10.80 11.45
C ALA A 169 -0.01 10.02 12.56
N LEU A 170 -0.35 10.22 13.83
CA LEU A 170 0.20 9.44 14.94
C LEU A 170 -0.24 7.97 14.85
N GLY A 171 -1.51 7.71 14.54
CA GLY A 171 -2.05 6.38 14.28
C GLY A 171 -1.27 5.65 13.20
N CYS A 172 -0.92 6.34 12.10
CA CYS A 172 -0.09 5.78 11.03
C CYS A 172 1.28 5.34 11.53
N VAL A 173 2.02 6.23 12.19
CA VAL A 173 3.38 5.95 12.68
C VAL A 173 3.38 4.80 13.69
N LEU A 174 2.48 4.85 14.67
CA LEU A 174 2.41 3.83 15.70
C LEU A 174 2.00 2.47 15.12
N THR A 175 1.12 2.45 14.12
CA THR A 175 0.71 1.18 13.50
C THR A 175 1.86 0.51 12.76
N GLY A 176 2.54 1.24 11.87
CA GLY A 176 3.62 0.70 11.06
C GLY A 176 4.87 0.33 11.87
N LEU A 177 5.22 1.13 12.88
CA LEU A 177 6.48 0.93 13.62
C LEU A 177 6.33 0.13 14.92
N VAL A 178 5.12 0.03 15.47
CA VAL A 178 4.89 -0.57 16.80
C VAL A 178 3.80 -1.63 16.73
N PHE A 179 2.57 -1.28 16.38
CA PHE A 179 1.44 -2.18 16.58
C PHE A 179 1.49 -3.42 15.69
N LEU A 180 1.80 -3.29 14.40
CA LEU A 180 1.92 -4.45 13.52
C LEU A 180 3.06 -5.39 13.95
N ARG A 181 4.15 -4.85 14.49
CA ARG A 181 5.31 -5.62 14.94
C ARG A 181 5.04 -6.42 16.22
N TYR A 182 4.34 -5.82 17.18
CA TYR A 182 4.21 -6.42 18.52
C TYR A 182 2.84 -7.04 18.79
N LEU A 183 1.82 -6.68 18.01
CA LEU A 183 0.46 -7.19 18.17
C LEU A 183 0.03 -8.03 16.97
N GLY A 184 0.62 -7.83 15.78
CA GLY A 184 0.08 -8.36 14.54
C GLY A 184 -1.14 -7.58 14.03
N ALA A 185 -1.65 -7.96 12.86
CA ALA A 185 -2.67 -7.19 12.14
C ALA A 185 -4.06 -7.19 12.83
N ARG A 186 -4.52 -8.35 13.30
CA ARG A 186 -5.83 -8.52 13.95
C ARG A 186 -5.89 -7.78 15.28
N GLU A 187 -4.84 -7.86 16.08
CA GLU A 187 -4.87 -7.29 17.43
C GLU A 187 -4.67 -5.78 17.36
N THR A 188 -3.97 -5.30 16.33
CA THR A 188 -3.94 -3.89 15.94
C THR A 188 -5.36 -3.37 15.61
N ILE A 189 -6.19 -4.14 14.91
CA ILE A 189 -7.59 -3.78 14.66
C ILE A 189 -8.39 -3.78 15.97
N PHE A 190 -8.20 -4.77 16.85
CA PHE A 190 -8.86 -4.78 18.15
C PHE A 190 -8.43 -3.63 19.06
N LEU A 191 -7.16 -3.20 19.00
CA LEU A 191 -6.66 -2.00 19.68
C LEU A 191 -7.39 -0.76 19.16
N GLY A 192 -7.51 -0.60 17.84
CA GLY A 192 -8.32 0.46 17.24
C GLY A 192 -9.76 0.45 17.77
N ALA A 193 -10.41 -0.73 17.80
CA ALA A 193 -11.77 -0.88 18.31
C ALA A 193 -11.89 -0.54 19.80
N ALA A 194 -10.90 -0.91 20.62
CA ALA A 194 -10.84 -0.52 22.03
C ALA A 194 -10.71 1.00 22.19
N ILE A 195 -9.91 1.67 21.33
CA ILE A 195 -9.81 3.13 21.29
C ILE A 195 -11.17 3.75 20.95
N ASN A 196 -11.89 3.26 19.94
CA ASN A 196 -13.22 3.78 19.60
C ASN A 196 -14.26 3.53 20.72
N LEU A 197 -14.22 2.37 21.40
CA LEU A 197 -15.07 2.14 22.58
C LEU A 197 -14.75 3.11 23.72
N PHE A 198 -13.47 3.38 23.97
CA PHE A 198 -13.05 4.40 24.93
C PHE A 198 -13.55 5.79 24.53
N VAL A 199 -13.44 6.14 23.24
CA VAL A 199 -13.94 7.42 22.70
C VAL A 199 -15.46 7.55 22.88
N GLY A 200 -16.21 6.50 22.53
CA GLY A 200 -17.66 6.44 22.69
C GLY A 200 -18.09 6.51 24.16
N GLY A 201 -17.42 5.78 25.04
CA GLY A 201 -17.62 5.82 26.50
C GLY A 201 -17.30 7.19 27.09
N GLY A 202 -16.21 7.82 26.67
CA GLY A 202 -15.83 9.18 27.05
C GLY A 202 -16.87 10.21 26.63
N ALA A 203 -17.41 10.10 25.41
CA ALA A 203 -18.49 10.95 24.94
C ALA A 203 -19.78 10.79 25.78
N LEU A 204 -20.15 9.56 26.15
CA LEU A 204 -21.29 9.29 27.06
C LEU A 204 -21.05 9.82 28.47
N ALA A 205 -19.84 9.71 29.01
CA ALA A 205 -19.48 10.25 30.32
C ALA A 205 -19.58 11.78 30.33
N LEU A 206 -19.09 12.45 29.29
CA LEU A 206 -19.25 13.90 29.10
C LEU A 206 -20.72 14.32 28.99
N MET A 207 -21.57 13.48 28.38
CA MET A 207 -23.02 13.71 28.34
C MET A 207 -23.65 13.63 29.74
N ARG A 208 -23.29 12.62 30.55
CA ARG A 208 -23.84 12.44 31.90
C ARG A 208 -23.43 13.56 32.87
N ARG A 209 -22.19 14.05 32.76
CA ARG A 209 -21.68 15.17 33.57
C ARG A 209 -22.32 16.51 33.23
N ALA A 210 -22.91 16.65 32.04
CA ALA A 210 -23.55 17.90 31.61
C ALA A 210 -24.95 18.15 32.22
N GLY A 211 -25.52 17.21 32.98
CA GLY A 211 -26.82 17.34 33.65
C GLY A 211 -28.03 17.25 32.70
N ALA A 212 -29.15 16.72 33.20
CA ALA A 212 -30.43 16.74 32.50
C ALA A 212 -30.89 18.19 32.27
N PRO A 213 -31.51 18.54 31.12
CA PRO A 213 -32.12 19.84 30.96
C PRO A 213 -33.22 20.01 32.01
N GLN A 214 -33.18 21.10 32.78
CA GLN A 214 -34.23 21.43 33.76
C GLN A 214 -35.58 21.54 33.04
N PRO A 215 -36.61 20.75 33.42
CA PRO A 215 -37.96 20.93 32.90
C PRO A 215 -38.63 22.05 33.72
N GLY A 216 -38.65 23.27 33.18
CA GLY A 216 -39.30 24.39 33.86
C GLY A 216 -38.86 25.76 33.37
N GLY A 217 -39.31 26.14 32.18
CA GLY A 217 -39.18 27.50 31.66
C GLY A 217 -40.26 27.71 30.60
N THR A 218 -41.38 28.27 31.04
CA THR A 218 -42.65 28.38 30.34
C THR A 218 -42.57 29.02 28.96
N ALA A 219 -43.42 28.47 28.09
CA ALA A 219 -43.72 28.98 26.76
C ALA A 219 -44.09 30.48 26.77
N ARG A 220 -43.50 31.21 25.84
CA ARG A 220 -44.15 32.33 25.15
C ARG A 220 -43.86 32.20 23.66
N GLU A 221 -44.79 31.56 22.97
CA GLU A 221 -44.99 31.74 21.54
C GLU A 221 -45.41 33.19 21.27
N ALA A 222 -44.84 33.80 20.23
CA ALA A 222 -45.58 34.51 19.18
C ALA A 222 -44.59 35.21 18.25
N GLY A 223 -44.66 34.90 16.95
CA GLY A 223 -44.02 35.68 15.90
C GLY A 223 -43.45 34.88 14.73
N ALA A 224 -44.24 34.00 14.12
CA ALA A 224 -43.93 33.50 12.79
C ALA A 224 -43.97 34.66 11.77
N PRO A 225 -43.16 34.59 10.71
CA PRO A 225 -43.79 34.41 9.40
C PRO A 225 -43.29 33.15 8.68
N ARG A 226 -44.24 32.49 8.04
CA ARG A 226 -44.05 31.37 7.10
C ARG A 226 -43.30 31.84 5.86
N GLU A 227 -42.24 31.14 5.48
CA GLU A 227 -41.85 30.95 4.08
C GLU A 227 -41.37 29.51 3.85
N ARG A 228 -41.89 28.90 2.78
CA ARG A 228 -41.60 27.54 2.30
C ARG A 228 -40.25 27.52 1.57
N GLY A 229 -39.49 26.42 1.67
CA GLY A 229 -38.41 26.11 0.72
C GLY A 229 -37.25 25.27 1.30
N ASP A 230 -37.32 23.96 1.05
CA ASP A 230 -36.24 23.00 0.75
C ASP A 230 -34.78 23.22 1.23
N GLY A 231 -34.26 22.22 1.95
CA GLY A 231 -33.04 21.49 1.54
C GLY A 231 -31.64 21.92 2.04
N ALA A 232 -30.93 20.96 2.66
CA ALA A 232 -29.49 20.70 2.53
C ALA A 232 -28.40 21.52 3.30
N ILE A 233 -28.06 21.11 4.54
CA ILE A 233 -26.92 20.23 4.90
C ILE A 233 -25.48 20.69 4.61
N ASN A 234 -24.69 20.87 5.67
CA ASN A 234 -23.27 21.24 5.63
C ASN A 234 -22.39 20.38 6.56
N ALA A 235 -21.28 19.86 6.00
CA ALA A 235 -20.07 19.50 6.73
C ALA A 235 -18.99 20.58 6.48
N ALA A 236 -18.40 21.06 7.58
CA ALA A 236 -17.17 21.84 7.73
C ALA A 236 -17.07 23.31 7.18
N ALA A 237 -17.30 24.35 8.03
CA ALA A 237 -16.83 25.75 7.80
C ALA A 237 -16.94 26.72 9.00
N ALA A 238 -16.08 27.79 9.07
CA ALA A 238 -16.19 29.22 9.62
C ALA A 238 -15.41 29.85 10.86
N PRO A 239 -14.74 31.02 10.85
CA PRO A 239 -15.56 32.25 10.89
C PRO A 239 -14.86 33.62 10.70
N GLY A 240 -15.70 34.65 10.60
CA GLY A 240 -15.32 36.05 10.49
C GLY A 240 -14.84 36.74 11.78
N PRO A 241 -14.54 38.04 11.65
CA PRO A 241 -15.58 39.03 11.96
C PRO A 241 -15.75 40.21 10.97
N ALA A 242 -16.97 40.77 11.02
CA ALA A 242 -17.43 42.16 10.87
C ALA A 242 -17.23 43.00 9.57
N ALA A 243 -18.36 43.18 8.86
CA ALA A 243 -18.97 44.37 8.22
C ALA A 243 -18.16 45.48 7.46
N GLY A 244 -18.43 45.55 6.14
CA GLY A 244 -18.61 46.76 5.29
C GLY A 244 -17.37 47.39 4.62
N PRO A 245 -17.42 47.94 3.37
CA PRO A 245 -18.61 48.41 2.64
C PRO A 245 -18.76 47.94 1.16
N ALA A 246 -20.01 48.16 0.69
CA ALA A 246 -20.49 48.45 -0.66
C ALA A 246 -20.30 47.47 -1.84
N ALA A 247 -21.45 47.20 -2.48
CA ALA A 247 -21.64 46.42 -3.69
C ALA A 247 -20.84 46.97 -4.88
N GLY A 248 -19.97 46.14 -5.42
CA GLY A 248 -19.34 46.30 -6.74
C GLY A 248 -19.33 44.94 -7.43
N ALA A 249 -19.61 44.92 -8.73
CA ALA A 249 -19.77 43.73 -9.55
C ALA A 249 -18.66 42.68 -9.37
N LEU A 250 -19.03 41.43 -9.58
CA LEU A 250 -18.26 40.26 -9.18
C LEU A 250 -17.25 39.81 -10.26
N PRO A 251 -15.99 39.43 -9.92
CA PRO A 251 -14.88 39.39 -10.88
C PRO A 251 -14.70 38.05 -11.63
N ILE A 252 -15.45 36.98 -11.29
CA ILE A 252 -15.22 35.62 -11.83
C ILE A 252 -16.46 35.14 -12.60
N SER A 253 -16.27 34.71 -13.85
CA SER A 253 -17.37 34.23 -14.70
C SER A 253 -17.93 32.86 -14.27
N ALA A 254 -19.19 32.58 -14.59
CA ALA A 254 -19.82 31.27 -14.33
C ALA A 254 -19.03 30.10 -14.99
N GLY A 255 -18.43 30.33 -16.16
CA GLY A 255 -17.55 29.37 -16.81
C GLY A 255 -16.28 29.08 -16.01
N ALA A 256 -15.68 30.12 -15.41
CA ALA A 256 -14.51 29.96 -14.54
C ALA A 256 -14.82 29.23 -13.23
N LEU A 257 -16.01 29.44 -12.65
CA LEU A 257 -16.45 28.63 -11.50
C LEU A 257 -16.62 27.16 -11.89
N ARG A 258 -17.35 26.85 -12.97
CA ARG A 258 -17.49 25.47 -13.47
C ARG A 258 -16.14 24.81 -13.72
N TYR A 259 -15.22 25.54 -14.36
CA TYR A 259 -13.84 25.11 -14.55
C TYR A 259 -13.17 24.73 -13.23
N VAL A 260 -13.22 25.59 -12.21
CA VAL A 260 -12.59 25.31 -10.91
C VAL A 260 -13.20 24.08 -10.23
N ALA A 261 -14.51 23.82 -10.34
CA ALA A 261 -15.10 22.59 -9.78
C ALA A 261 -14.56 21.33 -10.45
N ILE A 262 -14.55 21.31 -11.80
CA ILE A 262 -14.06 20.17 -12.57
C ILE A 262 -12.56 19.99 -12.35
N ALA A 263 -11.80 21.07 -12.41
CA ALA A 263 -10.36 21.07 -12.16
C ALA A 263 -10.04 20.58 -10.73
N TYR A 264 -10.86 20.93 -9.74
CA TYR A 264 -10.68 20.45 -8.37
C TYR A 264 -11.08 18.97 -8.20
N ALA A 265 -12.05 18.47 -8.96
CA ALA A 265 -12.32 17.04 -9.07
C ALA A 265 -11.11 16.29 -9.65
N ILE A 266 -10.61 16.73 -10.81
CA ILE A 266 -9.44 16.14 -11.46
C ILE A 266 -8.20 16.25 -10.55
N SER A 267 -8.04 17.35 -9.83
CA SER A 267 -6.96 17.47 -8.83
C SER A 267 -7.08 16.46 -7.69
N GLY A 268 -8.30 16.06 -7.30
CA GLY A 268 -8.51 14.97 -6.35
C GLY A 268 -8.11 13.62 -6.92
N PHE A 269 -8.46 13.36 -8.19
CA PHE A 269 -8.01 12.17 -8.93
C PHE A 269 -6.49 12.07 -8.97
N ILE A 270 -5.83 13.18 -9.30
CA ILE A 270 -4.38 13.29 -9.34
C ILE A 270 -3.76 13.06 -7.96
N ALA A 271 -4.31 13.68 -6.90
CA ALA A 271 -3.76 13.58 -5.56
C ALA A 271 -3.70 12.13 -5.06
N LEU A 272 -4.80 11.39 -5.19
CA LEU A 272 -4.88 9.99 -4.77
C LEU A 272 -4.19 9.06 -5.77
N GLY A 273 -4.13 9.43 -7.05
CA GLY A 273 -3.32 8.71 -8.03
C GLY A 273 -1.83 8.79 -7.71
N TYR A 274 -1.34 9.97 -7.30
CA TYR A 274 0.03 10.12 -6.80
C TYR A 274 0.26 9.35 -5.52
N GLU A 275 -0.68 9.34 -4.58
CA GLU A 275 -0.55 8.53 -3.36
C GLU A 275 -0.33 7.06 -3.70
N VAL A 276 -1.12 6.48 -4.62
CA VAL A 276 -0.96 5.08 -5.07
C VAL A 276 0.38 4.84 -5.77
N VAL A 277 0.76 5.70 -6.72
CA VAL A 277 2.00 5.49 -7.49
C VAL A 277 3.26 5.73 -6.64
N TRP A 278 3.25 6.77 -5.80
CA TRP A 278 4.38 7.06 -4.91
C TRP A 278 4.53 6.06 -3.78
N ALA A 279 3.42 5.50 -3.27
CA ALA A 279 3.49 4.35 -2.36
C ALA A 279 4.32 3.22 -3.00
N ARG A 280 4.08 2.97 -4.29
CA ARG A 280 4.76 1.91 -5.02
C ARG A 280 6.22 2.24 -5.37
N ILE A 281 6.53 3.49 -5.72
CA ILE A 281 7.92 3.90 -5.98
C ILE A 281 8.75 3.91 -4.70
N LEU A 282 8.21 4.41 -3.58
CA LEU A 282 8.91 4.38 -2.29
C LEU A 282 9.21 2.97 -1.82
N TYR A 283 8.32 2.02 -2.12
CA TYR A 283 8.56 0.61 -1.83
C TYR A 283 9.82 0.07 -2.53
N ILE A 284 10.08 0.48 -3.78
CA ILE A 284 11.29 0.06 -4.52
C ILE A 284 12.57 0.55 -3.82
N HIS A 285 12.53 1.72 -3.21
CA HIS A 285 13.67 2.32 -2.48
C HIS A 285 13.66 2.02 -0.97
N SER A 286 12.77 1.14 -0.52
CA SER A 286 12.62 0.73 0.87
C SER A 286 13.10 -0.71 1.01
N SER A 287 13.86 -1.01 2.06
CA SER A 287 14.21 -2.41 2.35
C SER A 287 13.11 -3.12 3.15
N HIS A 288 12.12 -2.40 3.69
CA HIS A 288 11.10 -2.94 4.58
C HIS A 288 9.67 -2.60 4.16
N ALA A 289 8.97 -3.59 3.62
CA ALA A 289 7.56 -3.46 3.24
C ALA A 289 6.62 -3.01 4.37
N ALA A 290 6.94 -3.36 5.61
CA ALA A 290 6.02 -3.24 6.73
C ALA A 290 5.73 -1.78 7.13
N TYR A 291 6.67 -0.86 6.89
CA TYR A 291 6.53 0.53 7.34
C TYR A 291 6.58 1.59 6.25
N SER A 292 7.06 1.32 5.02
CA SER A 292 7.14 2.33 3.96
C SER A 292 5.76 2.93 3.62
N PHE A 293 4.69 2.12 3.59
CA PHE A 293 3.31 2.64 3.42
C PHE A 293 2.89 3.57 4.58
N SER A 294 3.19 3.19 5.82
CA SER A 294 2.83 3.95 7.00
C SER A 294 3.57 5.29 7.08
N LEU A 295 4.88 5.30 6.80
CA LEU A 295 5.71 6.51 6.77
C LEU A 295 5.25 7.46 5.65
N MET A 296 5.00 6.92 4.46
CA MET A 296 4.48 7.68 3.32
C MET A 296 3.15 8.36 3.68
N LEU A 297 2.20 7.61 4.24
CA LEU A 297 0.90 8.15 4.63
C LEU A 297 1.02 9.21 5.75
N THR A 298 1.91 9.02 6.72
CA THR A 298 2.22 10.04 7.74
C THR A 298 2.71 11.34 7.12
N VAL A 299 3.71 11.27 6.22
CA VAL A 299 4.26 12.45 5.54
C VAL A 299 3.18 13.13 4.70
N PHE A 300 2.37 12.34 3.98
CA PHE A 300 1.30 12.83 3.12
C PHE A 300 0.25 13.62 3.92
N LEU A 301 -0.25 13.06 5.02
CA LEU A 301 -1.22 13.70 5.91
C LEU A 301 -0.65 14.96 6.58
N ALA A 302 0.61 14.91 7.04
CA ALA A 302 1.29 16.06 7.62
C ALA A 302 1.42 17.21 6.60
N GLY A 303 1.79 16.88 5.35
CA GLY A 303 1.86 17.82 4.24
C GLY A 303 0.51 18.47 3.94
N LEU A 304 -0.57 17.68 3.78
CA LEU A 304 -1.92 18.21 3.57
C LEU A 304 -2.36 19.18 4.68
N ALA A 305 -2.12 18.82 5.94
CA ALA A 305 -2.49 19.65 7.09
C ALA A 305 -1.71 20.97 7.11
N LEU A 306 -0.39 20.93 6.94
CA LEU A 306 0.47 22.12 6.92
C LEU A 306 0.20 23.00 5.69
N GLY A 307 -0.06 22.39 4.54
CA GLY A 307 -0.47 23.06 3.31
C GLY A 307 -1.78 23.81 3.47
N GLY A 308 -2.80 23.17 4.05
CA GLY A 308 -4.10 23.80 4.32
C GLY A 308 -3.98 24.97 5.30
N ALA A 309 -3.18 24.81 6.35
CA ALA A 309 -2.91 25.87 7.33
C ALA A 309 -2.14 27.05 6.71
N GLY A 310 -1.07 26.76 5.96
CA GLY A 310 -0.25 27.75 5.25
C GLY A 310 -1.03 28.50 4.18
N GLY A 311 -1.80 27.78 3.34
CA GLY A 311 -2.67 28.37 2.34
C GLY A 311 -3.71 29.30 2.95
N SER A 312 -4.34 28.89 4.05
CA SER A 312 -5.27 29.74 4.81
C SER A 312 -4.58 30.99 5.37
N TRP A 313 -3.36 30.87 5.90
CA TRP A 313 -2.59 32.00 6.41
C TRP A 313 -2.24 33.01 5.32
N VAL A 314 -1.83 32.56 4.14
CA VAL A 314 -1.56 33.44 2.98
C VAL A 314 -2.83 34.17 2.56
N LEU A 315 -3.97 33.46 2.50
CA LEU A 315 -5.24 34.03 2.07
C LEU A 315 -5.90 34.96 3.11
N ARG A 316 -5.45 34.96 4.36
CA ARG A 316 -5.81 36.02 5.32
C ARG A 316 -5.27 37.39 4.92
N ARG A 317 -4.14 37.43 4.19
CA ARG A 317 -3.45 38.65 3.79
C ARG A 317 -3.67 39.01 2.32
N ARG A 318 -4.14 38.06 1.49
CA ARG A 318 -4.31 38.22 0.04
C ARG A 318 -5.62 37.60 -0.42
N ARG A 319 -6.27 38.20 -1.43
CA ARG A 319 -7.46 37.59 -2.05
C ARG A 319 -7.07 36.39 -2.90
N ALA A 320 -7.82 35.30 -2.78
CA ALA A 320 -7.64 34.13 -3.64
C ALA A 320 -7.94 34.51 -5.10
N THR A 321 -7.14 33.99 -6.03
CA THR A 321 -7.30 34.23 -7.47
C THR A 321 -7.07 32.93 -8.22
N LEU A 322 -7.55 32.85 -9.47
CA LEU A 322 -7.28 31.73 -10.36
C LEU A 322 -5.77 31.52 -10.61
N ARG A 323 -4.95 32.57 -10.45
CA ARG A 323 -3.49 32.45 -10.50
C ARG A 323 -2.92 31.63 -9.36
N HIS A 324 -3.46 31.75 -8.14
CA HIS A 324 -3.00 30.93 -7.02
C HIS A 324 -3.31 29.46 -7.29
N PHE A 325 -4.53 29.15 -7.73
CA PHE A 325 -4.90 27.78 -8.13
C PHE A 325 -4.00 27.27 -9.26
N GLY A 326 -3.85 28.05 -10.33
CA GLY A 326 -3.04 27.68 -11.48
C GLY A 326 -1.56 27.47 -11.15
N ALA A 327 -0.96 28.37 -10.36
CA ALA A 327 0.44 28.27 -9.93
C ALA A 327 0.69 27.04 -9.06
N ILE A 328 -0.24 26.71 -8.14
CA ILE A 328 -0.13 25.52 -7.30
C ILE A 328 -0.21 24.25 -8.18
N GLN A 329 -1.17 24.17 -9.11
CA GLN A 329 -1.29 23.04 -10.04
C GLN A 329 -0.04 22.88 -10.91
N LEU A 330 0.50 23.98 -11.47
CA LEU A 330 1.76 23.94 -12.22
C LEU A 330 2.92 23.43 -11.36
N ALA A 331 3.04 23.94 -10.13
CA ALA A 331 4.09 23.53 -9.20
C ALA A 331 4.00 22.05 -8.83
N ILE A 332 2.80 21.51 -8.58
CA ILE A 332 2.60 20.09 -8.32
C ILE A 332 3.05 19.25 -9.52
N GLY A 333 2.64 19.61 -10.74
CA GLY A 333 3.01 18.88 -11.96
C GLY A 333 4.53 18.87 -12.21
N LEU A 334 5.19 20.02 -12.08
CA LEU A 334 6.65 20.13 -12.22
C LEU A 334 7.39 19.32 -11.16
N LEU A 335 6.91 19.40 -9.92
CA LEU A 335 7.50 18.70 -8.78
C LEU A 335 7.36 17.19 -8.90
N ALA A 336 6.24 16.68 -9.42
CA ALA A 336 6.07 15.26 -9.69
C ALA A 336 7.12 14.72 -10.70
N VAL A 337 7.45 15.50 -11.73
CA VAL A 337 8.54 15.16 -12.68
C VAL A 337 9.90 15.23 -12.00
N LEU A 338 10.14 16.26 -11.19
CA LEU A 338 11.39 16.40 -10.44
C LEU A 338 11.60 15.24 -9.45
N ILE A 339 10.52 14.76 -8.84
CA ILE A 339 10.54 13.63 -7.92
C ILE A 339 10.97 12.34 -8.64
N LEU A 340 10.50 12.08 -9.87
CA LEU A 340 11.00 10.94 -10.66
C LEU A 340 12.51 11.03 -10.91
N HIS A 341 13.03 12.23 -11.18
CA HIS A 341 14.47 12.45 -11.32
C HIS A 341 15.22 12.29 -10.00
N ALA A 342 14.60 12.66 -8.88
CA ALA A 342 15.17 12.45 -7.57
C ALA A 342 15.29 10.95 -7.29
N PHE A 343 14.19 10.19 -7.46
CA PHE A 343 14.19 8.73 -7.30
C PHE A 343 15.24 8.03 -8.15
N ALA A 344 15.37 8.41 -9.41
CA ALA A 344 16.39 7.86 -10.31
C ALA A 344 17.84 8.15 -9.90
N ARG A 345 18.08 9.17 -9.07
CA ARG A 345 19.42 9.54 -8.60
C ARG A 345 19.68 9.23 -7.14
N LEU A 346 18.64 8.93 -6.36
CA LEU A 346 18.74 8.63 -4.93
C LEU A 346 19.74 7.50 -4.64
N PRO A 347 19.73 6.37 -5.38
CA PRO A 347 20.72 5.31 -5.18
C PRO A 347 22.17 5.79 -5.32
N ALA A 348 22.45 6.68 -6.28
CA ALA A 348 23.79 7.20 -6.54
C ALA A 348 24.35 8.10 -5.42
N LEU A 349 23.51 8.54 -4.49
CA LEU A 349 23.93 9.39 -3.39
C LEU A 349 24.42 8.59 -2.17
N HIS A 350 24.25 7.26 -2.17
CA HIS A 350 24.64 6.36 -1.06
C HIS A 350 24.20 6.91 0.32
N LEU A 351 23.01 7.52 0.38
CA LEU A 351 22.51 8.16 1.60
C LEU A 351 22.27 7.15 2.72
N ASP A 352 22.01 5.90 2.38
CA ASP A 352 21.86 4.78 3.30
C ASP A 352 23.12 4.58 4.16
N GLU A 353 24.33 4.72 3.58
CA GLU A 353 25.59 4.60 4.33
C GLU A 353 25.68 5.60 5.49
N TRP A 354 25.15 6.81 5.31
CA TRP A 354 25.16 7.86 6.35
C TRP A 354 24.27 7.50 7.54
N PHE A 355 23.28 6.63 7.31
CA PHE A 355 22.38 6.12 8.35
C PHE A 355 22.77 4.72 8.84
N GLY A 356 23.91 4.18 8.39
CA GLY A 356 24.35 2.81 8.69
C GLY A 356 23.47 1.75 8.03
N GLY A 357 23.03 2.01 6.80
CA GLY A 357 22.17 1.15 5.98
C GLY A 357 20.72 1.61 5.92
N TYR A 358 19.84 0.72 5.46
CA TYR A 358 18.41 0.98 5.29
C TYR A 358 17.64 0.99 6.62
N THR A 359 17.70 2.13 7.29
CA THR A 359 16.97 2.37 8.55
C THR A 359 15.63 3.04 8.33
N VAL A 360 14.74 2.96 9.33
CA VAL A 360 13.49 3.73 9.37
C VAL A 360 13.73 5.23 9.18
N ALA A 361 14.86 5.75 9.69
CA ALA A 361 15.22 7.17 9.56
C ALA A 361 15.55 7.54 8.11
N TYR A 362 16.29 6.68 7.40
CA TYR A 362 16.57 6.82 5.98
C TYR A 362 15.28 6.81 5.14
N GLU A 363 14.40 5.83 5.38
CA GLU A 363 13.13 5.76 4.64
C GLU A 363 12.23 6.95 4.92
N PHE A 364 12.16 7.40 6.18
CA PHE A 364 11.42 8.62 6.53
C PHE A 364 12.01 9.85 5.83
N LEU A 365 13.34 9.98 5.75
CA LEU A 365 13.98 11.08 5.05
C LEU A 365 13.62 11.08 3.56
N ILE A 366 13.69 9.93 2.90
CA ILE A 366 13.32 9.82 1.47
C ILE A 366 11.86 10.17 1.27
N ALA A 367 10.95 9.57 2.05
CA ALA A 367 9.53 9.87 1.99
C ALA A 367 9.27 11.36 2.26
N PHE A 368 9.94 11.96 3.24
CA PHE A 368 9.81 13.36 3.56
C PHE A 368 10.28 14.26 2.43
N VAL A 369 11.50 14.08 1.93
CA VAL A 369 12.08 14.92 0.87
C VAL A 369 11.27 14.83 -0.42
N THR A 370 10.79 13.64 -0.77
CA THR A 370 10.06 13.42 -2.03
C THR A 370 8.58 13.79 -1.94
N LEU A 371 7.89 13.47 -0.84
CA LEU A 371 6.44 13.61 -0.75
C LEU A 371 5.95 14.83 0.01
N PHE A 372 6.74 15.34 0.97
CA PHE A 372 6.29 16.48 1.77
C PHE A 372 6.04 17.74 0.92
N PRO A 373 6.94 18.14 -0.01
CA PRO A 373 6.72 19.33 -0.83
C PRO A 373 5.44 19.30 -1.68
N PRO A 374 5.13 18.25 -2.48
CA PRO A 374 3.90 18.24 -3.28
C PRO A 374 2.64 18.12 -2.43
N THR A 375 2.69 17.44 -1.28
CA THR A 375 1.52 17.26 -0.41
C THR A 375 1.15 18.55 0.33
N VAL A 376 2.13 19.39 0.69
CA VAL A 376 1.89 20.76 1.15
C VAL A 376 1.16 21.60 0.09
N LEU A 377 1.56 21.47 -1.18
CA LEU A 377 0.89 22.17 -2.28
C LEU A 377 -0.55 21.66 -2.48
N LEU A 378 -0.76 20.35 -2.43
CA LEU A 378 -2.09 19.73 -2.49
C LEU A 378 -2.98 20.22 -1.35
N GLY A 379 -2.46 20.30 -0.12
CA GLY A 379 -3.17 20.83 1.04
C GLY A 379 -3.58 22.30 0.87
N ALA A 380 -2.72 23.11 0.24
CA ALA A 380 -2.98 24.53 0.00
C ALA A 380 -4.09 24.78 -1.04
N LEU A 381 -4.45 23.80 -1.87
CA LEU A 381 -5.54 23.95 -2.86
C LEU A 381 -6.90 24.13 -2.19
N PHE A 382 -7.17 23.42 -1.08
CA PHE A 382 -8.46 23.48 -0.39
C PHE A 382 -8.86 24.91 0.01
N PRO A 383 -8.05 25.69 0.76
CA PRO A 383 -8.41 27.05 1.13
C PRO A 383 -8.47 28.01 -0.08
N VAL A 384 -7.67 27.79 -1.12
CA VAL A 384 -7.70 28.58 -2.36
C VAL A 384 -9.03 28.39 -3.09
N VAL A 385 -9.43 27.14 -3.35
CA VAL A 385 -10.67 26.82 -4.05
C VAL A 385 -11.89 27.21 -3.22
N GLY A 386 -11.87 26.95 -1.92
CA GLY A 386 -12.93 27.35 -1.00
C GLY A 386 -13.14 28.87 -1.00
N SER A 387 -12.06 29.64 -1.03
CA SER A 387 -12.14 31.10 -1.17
C SER A 387 -12.73 31.51 -2.52
N LEU A 388 -12.26 30.94 -3.64
CA LEU A 388 -12.76 31.27 -4.98
C LEU A 388 -14.27 31.05 -5.15
N TYR A 389 -14.83 30.04 -4.49
CA TYR A 389 -16.26 29.73 -4.53
C TYR A 389 -17.14 30.58 -3.61
N THR A 390 -16.54 31.26 -2.64
CA THR A 390 -17.23 31.98 -1.56
C THR A 390 -17.10 33.50 -1.66
N LEU A 391 -16.36 34.02 -2.65
CA LEU A 391 -16.07 35.44 -2.88
C LEU A 391 -17.31 36.37 -2.97
N GLU A 392 -18.53 35.85 -3.11
CA GLU A 392 -19.60 36.63 -3.73
C GLU A 392 -20.94 36.68 -2.97
N ARG A 393 -21.28 35.72 -2.11
CA ARG A 393 -22.59 35.69 -1.44
C ARG A 393 -22.47 35.04 -0.07
N ALA A 394 -22.73 35.82 0.98
CA ALA A 394 -22.78 35.33 2.37
C ALA A 394 -23.89 34.25 2.59
N ARG A 395 -24.91 34.22 1.71
CA ARG A 395 -25.92 33.15 1.69
C ARG A 395 -25.37 31.93 0.95
N ALA A 396 -25.27 30.80 1.66
CA ALA A 396 -24.86 29.46 1.18
C ALA A 396 -23.35 29.19 0.99
N VAL A 397 -22.47 29.87 1.75
CA VAL A 397 -21.02 29.58 1.81
C VAL A 397 -20.73 28.10 2.11
N GLY A 398 -21.40 27.52 3.11
CA GLY A 398 -21.22 26.11 3.48
C GLY A 398 -21.60 25.15 2.35
N LEU A 399 -22.76 25.35 1.71
CA LEU A 399 -23.25 24.46 0.66
C LEU A 399 -22.30 24.45 -0.55
N ARG A 400 -21.69 25.61 -0.86
CA ARG A 400 -20.72 25.74 -1.94
C ARG A 400 -19.40 25.06 -1.61
N ILE A 401 -18.87 25.25 -0.41
CA ILE A 401 -17.66 24.54 0.06
C ILE A 401 -17.91 23.03 0.06
N GLY A 402 -19.06 22.58 0.58
CA GLY A 402 -19.45 21.17 0.60
C GLY A 402 -19.58 20.56 -0.79
N ARG A 403 -20.18 21.26 -1.76
CA ARG A 403 -20.27 20.79 -3.16
C ARG A 403 -18.89 20.65 -3.81
N VAL A 404 -18.02 21.63 -3.62
CA VAL A 404 -16.65 21.61 -4.15
C VAL A 404 -15.85 20.47 -3.55
N ASN A 405 -15.95 20.27 -2.24
CA ASN A 405 -15.31 19.14 -1.57
C ASN A 405 -15.83 17.80 -2.09
N ALA A 406 -17.14 17.67 -2.31
CA ALA A 406 -17.72 16.45 -2.89
C ALA A 406 -17.16 16.14 -4.29
N PHE A 407 -16.98 17.15 -5.14
CA PHE A 407 -16.33 16.95 -6.45
C PHE A 407 -14.88 16.45 -6.31
N ASN A 408 -14.11 17.02 -5.39
CA ASN A 408 -12.76 16.56 -5.10
C ASN A 408 -12.74 15.12 -4.57
N THR A 409 -13.66 14.77 -3.67
CA THR A 409 -13.76 13.41 -3.13
C THR A 409 -14.16 12.39 -4.18
N VAL A 410 -15.09 12.71 -5.09
CA VAL A 410 -15.42 11.83 -6.24
C VAL A 410 -14.20 11.63 -7.12
N GLY A 411 -13.46 12.70 -7.39
CA GLY A 411 -12.19 12.62 -8.10
C GLY A 411 -11.18 11.72 -7.38
N ALA A 412 -11.01 11.90 -6.08
CA ALA A 412 -10.12 11.11 -5.21
C ALA A 412 -10.44 9.60 -5.26
N ILE A 413 -11.73 9.22 -5.16
CA ILE A 413 -12.18 7.83 -5.30
C ILE A 413 -11.81 7.27 -6.66
N ALA A 414 -12.08 8.02 -7.74
CA ALA A 414 -11.71 7.61 -9.08
C ALA A 414 -10.18 7.54 -9.27
N GLY A 415 -9.42 8.40 -8.58
CA GLY A 415 -7.96 8.44 -8.60
C GLY A 415 -7.33 7.24 -7.95
N SER A 416 -7.76 6.88 -6.74
CA SER A 416 -7.22 5.73 -6.02
C SER A 416 -7.49 4.42 -6.75
N LEU A 417 -8.72 4.22 -7.24
CA LEU A 417 -9.09 3.01 -7.98
C LEU A 417 -8.50 3.02 -9.40
N GLY A 418 -8.58 4.14 -10.11
CA GLY A 418 -8.11 4.28 -11.48
C GLY A 418 -6.59 4.17 -11.59
N ALA A 419 -5.83 4.69 -10.63
CA ALA A 419 -4.38 4.55 -10.64
C ALA A 419 -3.96 3.08 -10.50
N GLY A 420 -4.44 2.37 -9.47
CA GLY A 420 -4.01 1.00 -9.21
C GLY A 420 -4.56 -0.04 -10.19
N PHE A 421 -5.83 0.06 -10.59
CA PHE A 421 -6.48 -0.97 -11.43
C PHE A 421 -6.46 -0.66 -12.92
N VAL A 422 -6.09 0.55 -13.34
CA VAL A 422 -6.12 0.95 -14.78
C VAL A 422 -4.81 1.59 -15.22
N LEU A 423 -4.36 2.67 -14.59
CA LEU A 423 -3.22 3.43 -15.10
C LEU A 423 -1.89 2.67 -14.92
N VAL A 424 -1.61 2.16 -13.72
CA VAL A 424 -0.36 1.42 -13.47
C VAL A 424 -0.26 0.15 -14.32
N PRO A 425 -1.28 -0.72 -14.43
CA PRO A 425 -1.21 -1.89 -15.30
C PRO A 425 -1.02 -1.57 -16.79
N LEU A 426 -1.57 -0.44 -17.28
CA LEU A 426 -1.50 -0.10 -18.71
C LEU A 426 -0.28 0.75 -19.09
N LEU A 427 0.17 1.63 -18.18
CA LEU A 427 1.17 2.65 -18.48
C LEU A 427 2.48 2.42 -17.71
N GLY A 428 2.48 1.63 -16.64
CA GLY A 428 3.58 1.57 -15.67
C GLY A 428 3.57 2.76 -14.70
N LEU A 429 4.46 2.74 -13.72
CA LEU A 429 4.64 3.75 -12.68
C LEU A 429 5.15 5.08 -13.25
N ARG A 430 6.16 5.01 -14.14
CA ARG A 430 6.76 6.21 -14.74
C ARG A 430 5.74 6.98 -15.56
N ASN A 431 5.11 6.31 -16.53
CA ASN A 431 4.19 7.00 -17.44
C ASN A 431 2.88 7.39 -16.75
N THR A 432 2.43 6.66 -15.72
CA THR A 432 1.31 7.11 -14.89
C THR A 432 1.65 8.41 -14.18
N THR A 433 2.83 8.51 -13.54
CA THR A 433 3.26 9.75 -12.87
C THR A 433 3.34 10.92 -13.86
N VAL A 434 3.89 10.68 -15.05
CA VAL A 434 3.94 11.67 -16.13
C VAL A 434 2.54 12.09 -16.55
N ALA A 435 1.62 11.14 -16.80
CA ALA A 435 0.25 11.46 -17.20
C ALA A 435 -0.47 12.33 -16.16
N LEU A 436 -0.33 12.00 -14.87
CA LEU A 436 -0.86 12.82 -13.78
C LEU A 436 -0.20 14.21 -13.73
N ALA A 437 1.10 14.30 -13.99
CA ALA A 437 1.82 15.58 -14.07
C ALA A 437 1.34 16.43 -15.25
N VAL A 438 1.12 15.84 -16.42
CA VAL A 438 0.55 16.53 -17.60
C VAL A 438 -0.83 17.09 -17.26
N LEU A 439 -1.68 16.32 -16.58
CA LEU A 439 -2.99 16.79 -16.15
C LEU A 439 -2.87 18.00 -15.21
N ASN A 440 -1.99 17.96 -14.21
CA ASN A 440 -1.70 19.11 -13.34
C ASN A 440 -1.26 20.34 -14.14
N LEU A 441 -0.32 20.17 -15.07
CA LEU A 441 0.20 21.26 -15.90
C LEU A 441 -0.91 21.87 -16.78
N ALA A 442 -1.77 21.03 -17.35
CA ALA A 442 -2.93 21.45 -18.14
C ALA A 442 -3.95 22.23 -17.31
N LEU A 443 -4.28 21.77 -16.10
CA LEU A 443 -5.14 22.49 -15.15
C LEU A 443 -4.49 23.82 -14.72
N GLY A 444 -3.19 23.82 -14.49
CA GLY A 444 -2.44 25.02 -14.15
C GLY A 444 -2.54 26.10 -15.24
N ALA A 445 -2.23 25.71 -16.49
CA ALA A 445 -2.27 26.61 -17.64
C ALA A 445 -3.69 27.09 -17.99
N ALA A 446 -4.69 26.20 -17.93
CA ALA A 446 -6.08 26.57 -18.19
C ALA A 446 -6.58 27.60 -17.16
N ALA A 447 -6.23 27.44 -15.87
CA ALA A 447 -6.59 28.40 -14.84
C ALA A 447 -6.01 29.80 -15.10
N LEU A 448 -4.77 29.89 -15.59
CA LEU A 448 -4.14 31.17 -15.97
C LEU A 448 -4.81 31.82 -17.17
N ARG A 449 -5.37 31.05 -18.11
CA ARG A 449 -6.13 31.58 -19.26
C ARG A 449 -7.47 32.20 -18.85
N PHE A 450 -8.14 31.63 -17.84
CA PHE A 450 -9.42 32.14 -17.34
C PHE A 450 -9.27 33.39 -16.47
N ASP A 451 -8.05 33.77 -16.07
CA ASP A 451 -7.78 34.96 -15.29
C ASP A 451 -7.78 36.24 -16.16
N ARG A 452 -8.89 37.00 -16.11
CA ARG A 452 -9.10 38.20 -16.94
C ARG A 452 -8.24 39.42 -16.56
N GLY A 453 -7.56 39.39 -15.41
CA GLY A 453 -6.69 40.48 -14.94
C GLY A 453 -5.19 40.33 -15.26
N GLY A 454 -4.80 39.34 -16.07
CA GLY A 454 -3.40 38.97 -16.36
C GLY A 454 -2.73 39.76 -17.48
N ARG A 455 -1.41 39.99 -17.35
CA ARG A 455 -0.54 40.50 -18.43
C ARG A 455 -0.70 39.65 -19.70
N ARG A 456 -0.70 40.26 -20.90
CA ARG A 456 -0.86 39.55 -22.20
C ARG A 456 0.08 38.34 -22.37
N ALA A 457 1.25 38.34 -21.73
CA ALA A 457 2.20 37.22 -21.71
C ALA A 457 1.61 35.91 -21.14
N LEU A 458 0.63 35.97 -20.24
CA LEU A 458 -0.03 34.78 -19.66
C LEU A 458 -0.92 34.03 -20.67
N ARG A 459 -1.17 34.59 -21.86
CA ARG A 459 -1.87 33.91 -22.96
C ARG A 459 -1.07 32.74 -23.55
N PHE A 460 0.26 32.77 -23.40
CA PHE A 460 1.16 31.71 -23.86
C PHE A 460 1.42 30.63 -22.80
N ALA A 461 0.82 30.74 -21.60
CA ALA A 461 0.98 29.74 -20.52
C ALA A 461 0.66 28.29 -20.95
N PRO A 462 -0.33 28.00 -21.83
CA PRO A 462 -0.55 26.64 -22.33
C PRO A 462 0.58 26.13 -23.21
N ALA A 463 1.16 26.97 -24.08
CA ALA A 463 2.32 26.61 -24.87
C ALA A 463 3.54 26.37 -23.97
N GLY A 464 3.72 27.19 -22.93
CA GLY A 464 4.74 26.97 -21.90
C GLY A 464 4.54 25.67 -21.12
N ALA A 465 3.29 25.30 -20.78
CA ALA A 465 2.98 24.03 -20.12
C ALA A 465 3.22 22.83 -21.03
N VAL A 466 2.89 22.92 -22.31
CA VAL A 466 3.19 21.88 -23.32
C VAL A 466 4.70 21.74 -23.50
N VAL A 467 5.45 22.84 -23.63
CA VAL A 467 6.92 22.82 -23.71
C VAL A 467 7.52 22.25 -22.42
N ALA A 468 7.03 22.65 -21.25
CA ALA A 468 7.47 22.10 -19.97
C ALA A 468 7.15 20.61 -19.85
N THR A 469 6.03 20.15 -20.40
CA THR A 469 5.66 18.74 -20.46
C THR A 469 6.59 17.94 -21.38
N ILE A 470 6.83 18.45 -22.59
CA ILE A 470 7.74 17.82 -23.56
C ILE A 470 9.16 17.79 -22.99
N ALA A 471 9.62 18.91 -22.44
CA ALA A 471 10.92 19.00 -21.79
C ALA A 471 11.01 18.02 -20.62
N ALA A 472 10.01 17.99 -19.73
CA ALA A 472 9.90 17.04 -18.63
C ALA A 472 10.03 15.59 -19.10
N VAL A 473 9.31 15.20 -20.15
CA VAL A 473 9.38 13.84 -20.71
C VAL A 473 10.74 13.55 -21.36
N ALA A 474 11.31 14.52 -22.07
CA ALA A 474 12.56 14.38 -22.80
C ALA A 474 13.79 14.27 -21.89
N ILE A 475 13.75 14.88 -20.69
CA ILE A 475 14.85 14.81 -19.72
C ILE A 475 14.72 13.65 -18.73
N LEU A 476 13.56 12.98 -18.69
CA LEU A 476 13.35 11.87 -17.77
C LEU A 476 14.34 10.74 -18.06
N PRO A 477 14.98 10.18 -17.02
CA PRO A 477 15.76 8.97 -17.17
C PRO A 477 14.89 7.84 -17.75
N ALA A 478 15.52 6.91 -18.45
CA ALA A 478 14.86 5.68 -18.90
C ALA A 478 14.24 4.96 -17.68
N GLY A 479 13.14 4.22 -17.84
CA GLY A 479 12.39 3.70 -16.68
C GLY A 479 13.23 2.88 -15.69
N PHE A 480 14.30 2.23 -16.17
CA PHE A 480 15.14 1.31 -15.40
C PHE A 480 15.83 1.91 -14.16
N TYR A 481 15.89 3.24 -14.03
CA TYR A 481 16.49 3.90 -12.86
C TYR A 481 15.57 3.99 -11.64
N LEU A 482 14.29 3.63 -11.73
CA LEU A 482 13.38 3.66 -10.58
C LEU A 482 13.69 2.59 -9.52
N GLY A 483 14.75 1.79 -9.69
CA GLY A 483 15.21 0.81 -8.71
C GLY A 483 16.67 0.37 -8.83
N SER A 484 17.37 0.59 -9.94
CA SER A 484 18.77 0.15 -10.05
C SER A 484 19.70 0.89 -9.09
N TYR A 485 20.36 0.17 -8.18
CA TYR A 485 21.45 0.70 -7.34
C TYR A 485 22.79 0.76 -8.06
N TYR A 486 22.90 0.07 -9.20
CA TYR A 486 24.07 0.13 -10.07
C TYR A 486 23.97 1.38 -10.94
N THR A 487 24.81 2.35 -10.61
CA THR A 487 24.93 3.66 -11.28
C THR A 487 25.74 3.57 -12.56
N GLU A 488 26.64 2.60 -12.63
CA GLU A 488 27.36 2.19 -13.83
C GLU A 488 26.53 1.11 -14.52
N VAL A 489 25.85 1.50 -15.59
CA VAL A 489 25.03 0.60 -16.39
C VAL A 489 25.97 -0.05 -17.40
N ASP A 490 26.43 -1.26 -17.13
CA ASP A 490 27.30 -1.96 -18.06
C ASP A 490 26.54 -2.27 -19.37
N ARG A 491 25.39 -2.95 -19.28
CA ARG A 491 24.45 -3.12 -20.39
C ARG A 491 23.07 -3.59 -19.94
N LEU A 492 22.03 -2.79 -20.15
CA LEU A 492 20.63 -3.19 -19.91
C LEU A 492 20.11 -4.04 -21.08
N ILE A 493 19.74 -5.29 -20.81
CA ILE A 493 19.26 -6.24 -21.83
C ILE A 493 17.77 -6.56 -21.73
N PHE A 494 17.14 -6.27 -20.59
CA PHE A 494 15.68 -6.36 -20.40
C PHE A 494 15.19 -5.30 -19.42
N TYR A 495 14.02 -4.71 -19.66
CA TYR A 495 13.36 -3.82 -18.72
C TYR A 495 11.84 -3.79 -18.90
N LYS A 496 11.09 -3.98 -17.81
CA LYS A 496 9.63 -3.86 -17.81
C LYS A 496 9.07 -3.47 -16.44
N GLU A 497 8.10 -2.56 -16.45
CA GLU A 497 7.33 -2.15 -15.26
C GLU A 497 6.01 -2.91 -15.19
N GLY A 498 5.79 -3.64 -14.11
CA GLY A 498 4.55 -4.33 -13.79
C GLY A 498 3.79 -3.70 -12.62
N VAL A 499 2.64 -4.29 -12.31
CA VAL A 499 1.78 -3.84 -11.21
C VAL A 499 2.42 -4.12 -9.84
N GLU A 500 3.08 -5.27 -9.70
CA GLU A 500 3.72 -5.69 -8.45
C GLU A 500 5.26 -5.69 -8.50
N THR A 501 5.86 -5.59 -9.68
CA THR A 501 7.30 -5.73 -9.84
C THR A 501 7.81 -4.86 -10.98
N THR A 502 8.94 -4.20 -10.78
CA THR A 502 9.74 -3.64 -11.87
C THR A 502 10.95 -4.54 -12.08
N VAL A 503 11.07 -5.12 -13.27
CA VAL A 503 12.13 -6.08 -13.60
C VAL A 503 13.13 -5.42 -14.56
N ALA A 504 14.42 -5.52 -14.24
CA ALA A 504 15.51 -5.10 -15.10
C ALA A 504 16.57 -6.19 -15.13
N VAL A 505 17.13 -6.52 -16.30
CA VAL A 505 18.27 -7.44 -16.40
C VAL A 505 19.47 -6.68 -16.95
N LEU A 506 20.56 -6.70 -16.18
CA LEU A 506 21.85 -6.15 -16.58
C LEU A 506 22.80 -7.29 -16.94
N GLU A 507 23.63 -7.06 -17.95
CA GLU A 507 24.78 -7.88 -18.28
C GLU A 507 26.04 -7.14 -17.80
N VAL A 508 26.91 -7.85 -17.08
CA VAL A 508 28.21 -7.36 -16.56
C VAL A 508 29.32 -7.98 -17.43
N PRO A 509 29.83 -7.25 -18.45
CA PRO A 509 30.71 -7.81 -19.47
C PRO A 509 32.06 -8.27 -18.95
N GLU A 510 32.62 -7.61 -17.94
CA GLU A 510 33.96 -7.92 -17.42
C GLU A 510 34.01 -9.32 -16.78
N ASP A 511 32.93 -9.73 -16.14
CA ASP A 511 32.81 -11.01 -15.42
C ASP A 511 31.89 -12.03 -16.13
N ASN A 512 31.35 -11.66 -17.30
CA ASN A 512 30.45 -12.47 -18.13
C ASN A 512 29.28 -13.09 -17.32
N TYR A 513 28.63 -12.31 -16.46
CA TYR A 513 27.41 -12.72 -15.75
C TYR A 513 26.27 -11.73 -15.97
N LYS A 514 25.05 -12.21 -15.79
CA LYS A 514 23.80 -11.45 -15.85
C LYS A 514 23.24 -11.31 -14.45
N ILE A 515 22.50 -10.23 -14.20
CA ILE A 515 21.81 -10.03 -12.93
C ILE A 515 20.44 -9.42 -13.17
N SER A 516 19.42 -10.11 -12.66
CA SER A 516 18.04 -9.63 -12.67
C SER A 516 17.75 -8.88 -11.38
N PHE A 517 17.18 -7.70 -11.54
CA PHE A 517 16.69 -6.86 -10.47
C PHE A 517 15.17 -6.89 -10.41
N VAL A 518 14.62 -7.15 -9.24
CA VAL A 518 13.17 -7.05 -8.98
C VAL A 518 12.94 -5.96 -7.95
N ASN A 519 12.23 -4.90 -8.35
CA ASN A 519 12.04 -3.71 -7.51
C ASN A 519 13.37 -3.18 -6.97
N GLY A 520 14.36 -3.13 -7.86
CA GLY A 520 15.68 -2.59 -7.56
C GLY A 520 16.60 -3.49 -6.76
N ARG A 521 16.14 -4.65 -6.28
CA ARG A 521 16.98 -5.60 -5.56
C ARG A 521 17.50 -6.67 -6.49
N ASP A 522 18.74 -7.06 -6.32
CA ASP A 522 19.33 -8.21 -7.01
C ASP A 522 18.66 -9.50 -6.55
N GLU A 523 18.11 -10.25 -7.49
CA GLU A 523 17.42 -11.51 -7.17
C GLU A 523 17.96 -12.70 -7.99
N VAL A 524 18.44 -12.48 -9.24
CA VAL A 524 18.93 -13.58 -10.09
C VAL A 524 20.28 -13.26 -10.75
N PRO A 525 21.38 -13.24 -9.99
CA PRO A 525 22.73 -13.18 -10.54
C PRO A 525 23.18 -14.55 -11.08
N THR A 526 23.93 -14.56 -12.19
CA THR A 526 24.50 -15.79 -12.79
C THR A 526 25.97 -15.99 -12.41
N ASP A 527 26.42 -15.41 -11.30
CA ASP A 527 27.72 -15.71 -10.74
C ASP A 527 27.79 -17.17 -10.25
N ARG A 528 29.01 -17.68 -10.07
CA ARG A 528 29.22 -19.10 -9.73
C ARG A 528 28.51 -19.53 -8.44
N ALA A 529 28.50 -18.69 -7.41
CA ALA A 529 27.92 -19.05 -6.12
C ALA A 529 26.39 -19.14 -6.23
N SER A 530 25.77 -18.14 -6.83
CA SER A 530 24.31 -18.08 -7.02
C SER A 530 23.80 -19.15 -7.98
N MET A 531 24.56 -19.46 -9.04
CA MET A 531 24.22 -20.57 -9.92
C MET A 531 24.20 -21.90 -9.17
N SER A 532 25.19 -22.21 -8.31
CA SER A 532 25.15 -23.45 -7.53
C SER A 532 23.90 -23.56 -6.64
N ALA A 533 23.45 -22.41 -6.12
CA ALA A 533 22.22 -22.26 -5.36
C ALA A 533 20.96 -22.64 -6.18
N PHE A 534 20.77 -22.01 -7.35
CA PHE A 534 19.64 -22.31 -8.24
C PHE A 534 19.69 -23.74 -8.78
N ARG A 535 20.88 -24.27 -9.05
CA ARG A 535 21.07 -25.65 -9.50
C ARG A 535 20.71 -26.65 -8.41
N LEU A 536 21.03 -26.36 -7.15
CA LEU A 536 20.68 -27.24 -6.04
C LEU A 536 19.16 -27.31 -5.86
N LEU A 537 18.47 -26.17 -5.93
CA LEU A 537 17.00 -26.08 -5.89
C LEU A 537 16.31 -26.93 -6.97
N GLY A 538 16.89 -27.00 -8.17
CA GLY A 538 16.31 -27.75 -9.27
C GLY A 538 16.67 -29.24 -9.27
N HIS A 539 17.87 -29.60 -8.83
CA HIS A 539 18.34 -30.99 -8.88
C HIS A 539 18.01 -31.80 -7.62
N LEU A 540 18.05 -31.21 -6.44
CA LEU A 540 17.94 -31.96 -5.19
C LEU A 540 16.56 -32.60 -5.00
N PRO A 541 15.41 -31.92 -5.22
CA PRO A 541 14.11 -32.54 -5.02
C PRO A 541 13.85 -33.76 -5.92
N PRO A 542 14.14 -33.74 -7.24
CA PRO A 542 14.02 -34.93 -8.10
C PRO A 542 14.96 -36.07 -7.73
N LEU A 543 16.17 -35.76 -7.22
CA LEU A 543 17.09 -36.78 -6.73
C LEU A 543 16.58 -37.46 -5.44
N LEU A 544 15.83 -36.74 -4.60
CA LEU A 544 15.18 -37.28 -3.41
C LEU A 544 13.89 -38.04 -3.76
N ARG A 545 13.13 -37.55 -4.74
CA ARG A 545 11.89 -38.17 -5.23
C ARG A 545 12.04 -38.67 -6.67
N PRO A 546 12.77 -39.78 -6.91
CA PRO A 546 12.88 -40.34 -8.25
C PRO A 546 11.50 -40.80 -8.75
N GLY A 547 11.25 -40.61 -10.05
CA GLY A 547 9.97 -40.97 -10.68
C GLY A 547 8.80 -40.06 -10.31
N ALA A 548 9.06 -38.84 -9.84
CA ALA A 548 8.04 -37.82 -9.63
C ALA A 548 7.23 -37.58 -10.91
N ARG A 549 5.91 -37.60 -10.80
CA ARG A 549 4.96 -37.44 -11.91
C ARG A 549 4.60 -35.99 -12.16
N ASN A 550 4.71 -35.17 -11.12
CA ASN A 550 4.46 -33.74 -11.18
C ASN A 550 5.34 -32.98 -10.18
N ALA A 551 5.62 -31.73 -10.51
CA ALA A 551 6.28 -30.79 -9.62
C ALA A 551 5.59 -29.42 -9.67
N LEU A 552 5.65 -28.71 -8.55
CA LEU A 552 5.24 -27.31 -8.43
C LEU A 552 6.46 -26.47 -8.06
N VAL A 553 6.72 -25.43 -8.84
CA VAL A 553 7.72 -24.40 -8.50
C VAL A 553 6.98 -23.08 -8.24
N LEU A 554 7.11 -22.56 -7.03
CA LEU A 554 6.58 -21.24 -6.66
C LEU A 554 7.69 -20.19 -6.70
N SER A 555 7.38 -19.04 -7.30
CA SER A 555 8.33 -17.98 -7.63
C SER A 555 9.30 -18.47 -8.71
N PHE A 556 8.78 -18.64 -9.93
CA PHE A 556 9.55 -19.10 -11.09
C PHE A 556 10.84 -18.29 -11.34
N GLY A 557 10.82 -16.99 -11.04
CA GLY A 557 11.97 -16.11 -11.29
C GLY A 557 12.32 -16.09 -12.77
N ASN A 558 13.61 -16.21 -13.10
CA ASN A 558 14.06 -16.34 -14.50
C ASN A 558 14.18 -17.80 -14.98
N GLY A 559 13.59 -18.74 -14.22
CA GLY A 559 13.45 -20.13 -14.63
C GLY A 559 14.67 -21.02 -14.44
N ILE A 560 15.77 -20.54 -13.82
CA ILE A 560 17.00 -21.34 -13.68
C ILE A 560 16.76 -22.62 -12.87
N ALA A 561 16.14 -22.53 -11.70
CA ALA A 561 15.81 -23.71 -10.87
C ALA A 561 14.79 -24.62 -11.57
N THR A 562 13.76 -24.04 -12.19
CA THR A 562 12.74 -24.78 -12.94
C THR A 562 13.31 -25.52 -14.14
N GLY A 563 14.19 -24.87 -14.90
CA GLY A 563 14.89 -25.45 -16.04
C GLY A 563 15.84 -26.57 -15.64
N THR A 564 16.54 -26.37 -14.53
CA THR A 564 17.34 -27.43 -13.90
C THR A 564 16.47 -28.62 -13.51
N MET A 565 15.29 -28.39 -12.93
CA MET A 565 14.34 -29.45 -12.58
C MET A 565 13.80 -30.15 -13.85
N ASN A 566 13.59 -29.41 -14.93
CA ASN A 566 13.17 -29.93 -16.23
C ASN A 566 14.23 -30.85 -16.88
N THR A 567 15.50 -30.83 -16.45
CA THR A 567 16.49 -31.82 -16.91
C THR A 567 16.26 -33.22 -16.35
N HIS A 568 15.36 -33.37 -15.37
CA HIS A 568 14.89 -34.65 -14.86
C HIS A 568 13.61 -35.06 -15.58
N ASP A 569 13.31 -36.36 -15.61
CA ASP A 569 12.17 -36.94 -16.34
C ASP A 569 10.84 -36.76 -15.56
N ILE A 570 10.45 -35.51 -15.32
CA ILE A 570 9.20 -35.13 -14.66
C ILE A 570 8.19 -34.72 -15.74
N PRO A 571 7.07 -35.44 -15.93
CA PRO A 571 6.12 -35.19 -17.02
C PRO A 571 5.42 -33.82 -16.99
N VAL A 572 5.22 -33.26 -15.79
CA VAL A 572 4.49 -31.99 -15.62
C VAL A 572 5.18 -31.14 -14.56
N ILE A 573 5.55 -29.92 -14.91
CA ILE A 573 6.07 -28.92 -13.99
C ILE A 573 5.16 -27.70 -14.07
N ASP A 574 4.34 -27.48 -13.03
CA ASP A 574 3.61 -26.23 -12.86
C ASP A 574 4.57 -25.21 -12.24
N ALA A 575 4.81 -24.09 -12.93
CA ALA A 575 5.63 -23.00 -12.44
C ALA A 575 4.79 -21.74 -12.30
N VAL A 576 4.81 -21.15 -11.12
CA VAL A 576 3.91 -20.05 -10.73
C VAL A 576 4.75 -18.84 -10.35
N ASP A 577 4.41 -17.68 -10.91
CA ASP A 577 5.02 -16.41 -10.53
C ASP A 577 3.97 -15.31 -10.50
N LEU A 578 4.11 -14.40 -9.54
CA LEU A 578 3.25 -13.23 -9.42
C LEU A 578 3.51 -12.21 -10.54
N SER A 579 4.72 -12.23 -11.10
CA SER A 579 5.21 -11.25 -12.07
C SER A 579 5.25 -11.81 -13.49
N PRO A 580 4.40 -11.33 -14.41
CA PRO A 580 4.54 -11.66 -15.83
C PRO A 580 5.84 -11.09 -16.41
N GLU A 581 6.32 -9.94 -15.91
CA GLU A 581 7.57 -9.32 -16.36
C GLU A 581 8.78 -10.20 -16.06
N MET A 582 8.76 -10.92 -14.94
CA MET A 582 9.83 -11.83 -14.56
C MET A 582 9.86 -13.08 -15.45
N MET A 583 8.68 -13.61 -15.81
CA MET A 583 8.55 -14.70 -16.78
C MET A 583 9.03 -14.29 -18.17
N GLU A 584 8.72 -13.07 -18.62
CA GLU A 584 9.22 -12.54 -19.90
C GLU A 584 10.74 -12.35 -19.88
N ALA A 585 11.30 -11.90 -18.76
CA ALA A 585 12.74 -11.77 -18.58
C ALA A 585 13.48 -13.12 -18.63
N ALA A 586 12.82 -14.25 -18.35
CA ALA A 586 13.43 -15.56 -18.44
C ALA A 586 13.94 -15.91 -19.86
N ALA A 587 13.43 -15.25 -20.91
CA ALA A 587 13.91 -15.44 -22.27
C ALA A 587 15.38 -15.03 -22.46
N VAL A 588 15.89 -14.07 -21.68
CA VAL A 588 17.32 -13.68 -21.75
C VAL A 588 18.24 -14.60 -20.93
N TYR A 589 17.66 -15.58 -20.24
CA TYR A 589 18.33 -16.60 -19.44
C TYR A 589 18.29 -18.00 -20.10
N SER A 590 18.03 -18.09 -21.40
CA SER A 590 17.87 -19.36 -22.14
C SER A 590 19.00 -20.37 -21.88
N GLU A 591 20.25 -19.92 -21.89
CA GLU A 591 21.41 -20.77 -21.58
C GLU A 591 21.38 -21.25 -20.12
N GLU A 592 21.13 -20.35 -19.18
CA GLU A 592 21.15 -20.67 -17.75
C GLU A 592 19.93 -21.48 -17.32
N ASN A 593 18.77 -21.30 -17.95
CA ASN A 593 17.54 -22.01 -17.64
C ASN A 593 17.28 -23.23 -18.54
N TYR A 594 18.25 -23.68 -19.35
CA TYR A 594 18.10 -24.83 -20.23
C TYR A 594 16.89 -24.75 -21.16
N ASP A 595 16.65 -23.57 -21.73
CA ASP A 595 15.54 -23.29 -22.65
C ASP A 595 14.18 -23.74 -22.09
N VAL A 596 13.98 -23.61 -20.77
CA VAL A 596 12.81 -24.18 -20.09
C VAL A 596 11.48 -23.67 -20.65
N LEU A 597 11.48 -22.45 -21.19
CA LEU A 597 10.30 -21.83 -21.80
C LEU A 597 9.80 -22.59 -23.04
N ASP A 598 10.66 -23.35 -23.70
CA ASP A 598 10.32 -24.18 -24.87
C ASP A 598 9.91 -25.62 -24.50
N SER A 599 9.94 -25.96 -23.20
CA SER A 599 9.59 -27.29 -22.71
C SER A 599 8.08 -27.56 -22.81
N ASP A 600 7.71 -28.69 -23.42
CA ASP A 600 6.32 -29.18 -23.46
C ASP A 600 5.80 -29.70 -22.11
N ARG A 601 6.70 -29.90 -21.14
CA ARG A 601 6.40 -30.34 -19.77
C ARG A 601 6.13 -29.17 -18.82
N LEU A 602 6.50 -27.94 -19.21
CA LEU A 602 6.31 -26.74 -18.40
C LEU A 602 4.89 -26.17 -18.57
N ARG A 603 4.28 -25.80 -17.45
CA ARG A 603 3.02 -25.04 -17.41
C ARG A 603 3.24 -23.77 -16.59
N LEU A 604 3.31 -22.63 -17.26
CA LEU A 604 3.47 -21.32 -16.63
C LEU A 604 2.13 -20.75 -16.17
N HIS A 605 2.09 -20.23 -14.94
CA HIS A 605 0.92 -19.58 -14.36
C HIS A 605 1.30 -18.22 -13.78
N VAL A 606 0.75 -17.14 -14.36
CA VAL A 606 0.93 -15.78 -13.82
C VAL A 606 -0.11 -15.55 -12.71
N GLU A 607 0.27 -15.86 -11.48
CA GLU A 607 -0.57 -15.69 -10.30
C GLU A 607 0.23 -15.68 -8.99
N ASP A 608 -0.37 -15.16 -7.94
CA ASP A 608 0.11 -15.36 -6.58
C ASP A 608 0.17 -16.86 -6.21
N GLY A 609 1.35 -17.33 -5.80
CA GLY A 609 1.62 -18.75 -5.53
C GLY A 609 0.76 -19.34 -4.42
N ARG A 610 0.40 -18.55 -3.41
CA ARG A 610 -0.48 -18.98 -2.33
C ARG A 610 -1.92 -19.12 -2.81
N ASN A 611 -2.41 -18.16 -3.58
CA ASN A 611 -3.72 -18.23 -4.23
C ASN A 611 -3.81 -19.38 -5.25
N PHE A 612 -2.71 -19.73 -5.92
CA PHE A 612 -2.61 -20.94 -6.74
C PHE A 612 -2.89 -22.22 -5.96
N LEU A 613 -2.19 -22.42 -4.85
CA LEU A 613 -2.38 -23.59 -3.99
C LEU A 613 -3.78 -23.68 -3.37
N LEU A 614 -4.42 -22.53 -3.08
CA LEU A 614 -5.78 -22.51 -2.52
C LEU A 614 -6.83 -23.04 -3.50
N ARG A 615 -6.62 -22.86 -4.81
CA ARG A 615 -7.61 -23.21 -5.85
C ARG A 615 -7.35 -24.54 -6.53
N ARG A 616 -6.09 -24.94 -6.65
CA ARG A 616 -5.75 -26.21 -7.29
C ARG A 616 -6.19 -27.38 -6.45
N GLU A 617 -6.81 -28.37 -7.08
CA GLU A 617 -7.06 -29.68 -6.48
C GLU A 617 -5.89 -30.63 -6.76
N GLY A 618 -5.74 -31.66 -5.94
CA GLY A 618 -4.68 -32.67 -6.05
C GLY A 618 -3.43 -32.36 -5.24
N SER A 619 -2.44 -33.22 -5.41
CA SER A 619 -1.14 -33.18 -4.73
C SER A 619 0.02 -33.20 -5.72
N TYR A 620 1.16 -32.65 -5.30
CA TYR A 620 2.42 -32.65 -6.01
C TYR A 620 3.42 -33.60 -5.36
N ASP A 621 4.14 -34.38 -6.17
CA ASP A 621 5.24 -35.22 -5.70
C ASP A 621 6.43 -34.35 -5.25
N ILE A 622 6.61 -33.17 -5.85
CA ILE A 622 7.64 -32.18 -5.50
C ILE A 622 7.01 -30.79 -5.39
N ILE A 623 7.30 -30.07 -4.31
CA ILE A 623 7.04 -28.63 -4.21
C ILE A 623 8.36 -27.91 -3.90
N SER A 624 8.78 -27.00 -4.78
CA SER A 624 9.96 -26.16 -4.60
C SER A 624 9.55 -24.69 -4.54
N VAL A 625 10.09 -23.94 -3.58
CA VAL A 625 9.76 -22.52 -3.34
C VAL A 625 11.04 -21.69 -3.34
N ASP A 626 11.16 -20.81 -4.32
CA ASP A 626 12.31 -19.92 -4.53
C ASP A 626 11.89 -18.45 -4.42
N ALA A 627 11.22 -18.12 -3.31
CA ALA A 627 10.64 -16.80 -3.11
C ALA A 627 11.69 -15.76 -2.73
N THR A 628 11.54 -14.52 -3.20
CA THR A 628 12.40 -13.39 -2.82
C THR A 628 12.43 -13.17 -1.29
N HIS A 629 13.42 -12.42 -0.79
CA HIS A 629 13.67 -12.17 0.63
C HIS A 629 12.39 -11.86 1.46
N PRO A 630 12.17 -12.46 2.66
CA PRO A 630 10.92 -12.38 3.42
C PRO A 630 10.56 -10.97 3.91
N ALA A 631 11.50 -10.03 3.94
CA ALA A 631 11.23 -8.61 4.18
C ALA A 631 10.47 -7.91 3.03
N ASN A 632 10.36 -8.55 1.86
CA ASN A 632 9.64 -8.03 0.69
C ASN A 632 8.13 -8.11 0.90
N ALA A 633 7.40 -7.11 0.39
CA ALA A 633 5.94 -7.03 0.49
C ALA A 633 5.25 -8.17 -0.26
N SER A 634 5.93 -8.68 -1.29
CA SER A 634 5.46 -9.71 -2.22
C SER A 634 5.74 -11.14 -1.74
N SER A 635 6.58 -11.37 -0.72
CA SER A 635 6.99 -12.74 -0.33
C SER A 635 6.79 -13.11 1.14
N TRP A 636 6.67 -12.16 2.06
CA TRP A 636 6.52 -12.45 3.50
C TRP A 636 5.40 -13.46 3.82
N ALA A 637 4.34 -13.49 3.01
CA ALA A 637 3.20 -14.38 3.17
C ALA A 637 3.49 -15.86 2.84
N LEU A 638 4.70 -16.16 2.32
CA LEU A 638 5.22 -17.50 1.98
C LEU A 638 6.16 -18.06 3.08
N PHE A 639 6.21 -17.40 4.24
CA PHE A 639 7.04 -17.79 5.40
C PHE A 639 6.21 -17.90 6.69
N THR A 640 4.94 -18.29 6.56
CA THR A 640 3.95 -18.40 7.66
C THR A 640 3.52 -19.84 7.87
N SER A 641 3.10 -20.16 9.10
CA SER A 641 2.56 -21.48 9.45
C SER A 641 1.39 -21.88 8.54
N GLU A 642 0.48 -20.95 8.27
CA GLU A 642 -0.69 -21.19 7.41
C GLU A 642 -0.29 -21.52 5.96
N PHE A 643 0.78 -20.90 5.45
CA PHE A 643 1.35 -21.25 4.15
C PHE A 643 1.98 -22.65 4.18
N TYR A 644 2.78 -22.99 5.19
CA TYR A 644 3.38 -24.33 5.27
C TYR A 644 2.35 -25.43 5.45
N GLN A 645 1.30 -25.21 6.23
CA GLN A 645 0.16 -26.13 6.31
C GLN A 645 -0.56 -26.27 4.96
N LEU A 646 -0.59 -25.20 4.15
CA LEU A 646 -1.12 -25.28 2.79
C LEU A 646 -0.20 -26.10 1.88
N ILE A 647 1.13 -25.98 2.00
CA ILE A 647 2.09 -26.86 1.33
C ILE A 647 1.85 -28.31 1.72
N GLU A 648 1.78 -28.62 3.01
CA GLU A 648 1.58 -29.98 3.53
C GLU A 648 0.32 -30.62 2.93
N ARG A 649 -0.81 -29.89 2.89
CA ARG A 649 -2.07 -30.36 2.27
C ARG A 649 -1.98 -30.62 0.76
N ARG A 650 -1.00 -30.04 0.08
CA ARG A 650 -0.78 -30.17 -1.37
C ARG A 650 0.41 -31.05 -1.71
N LEU A 651 1.11 -31.59 -0.73
CA LEU A 651 2.23 -32.49 -0.94
C LEU A 651 1.73 -33.94 -0.96
N ALA A 652 2.27 -34.75 -1.87
CA ALA A 652 2.01 -36.20 -1.88
C ALA A 652 2.55 -36.87 -0.60
N GLU A 653 2.06 -38.08 -0.28
CA GLU A 653 2.48 -38.75 0.96
C GLU A 653 3.97 -39.04 1.03
N ASP A 654 4.60 -39.34 -0.12
CA ASP A 654 6.04 -39.53 -0.27
C ASP A 654 6.71 -38.32 -0.93
N GLY A 655 6.06 -37.15 -0.90
CA GLY A 655 6.52 -35.95 -1.57
C GLY A 655 7.69 -35.26 -0.86
N VAL A 656 8.38 -34.41 -1.61
CA VAL A 656 9.50 -33.59 -1.13
C VAL A 656 9.14 -32.12 -1.21
N PHE A 657 9.30 -31.41 -0.09
CA PHE A 657 9.21 -29.96 -0.04
C PHE A 657 10.61 -29.36 0.11
N MET A 658 10.94 -28.37 -0.71
CA MET A 658 12.18 -27.61 -0.60
C MET A 658 11.87 -26.12 -0.69
N GLN A 659 12.49 -25.32 0.18
CA GLN A 659 12.38 -23.87 0.12
C GLN A 659 13.74 -23.21 0.39
N TRP A 660 14.07 -22.21 -0.42
CA TRP A 660 15.18 -21.30 -0.13
C TRP A 660 14.85 -20.40 1.05
N ILE A 661 15.80 -20.27 1.98
CA ILE A 661 15.70 -19.37 3.13
C ILE A 661 16.96 -18.49 3.14
N PRO A 662 16.82 -17.16 3.14
CA PRO A 662 17.98 -16.28 3.18
C PRO A 662 18.67 -16.32 4.54
N ILE A 663 19.96 -16.62 4.55
CA ILE A 663 20.84 -16.38 5.71
C ILE A 663 21.23 -14.90 5.75
N HIS A 664 21.48 -14.31 4.59
CA HIS A 664 21.90 -12.91 4.48
C HIS A 664 20.72 -11.97 4.71
N GLY A 665 20.98 -10.82 5.33
CA GLY A 665 19.96 -9.79 5.49
C GLY A 665 18.80 -10.17 6.41
N VAL A 666 18.87 -11.28 7.16
CA VAL A 666 17.87 -11.68 8.17
C VAL A 666 18.54 -11.78 9.53
N ARG A 667 17.90 -11.27 10.60
CA ARG A 667 18.41 -11.44 11.96
C ARG A 667 18.43 -12.92 12.34
N GLU A 668 19.42 -13.34 13.12
CA GLU A 668 19.50 -14.75 13.53
C GLU A 668 18.23 -15.24 14.25
N ASP A 669 17.64 -14.40 15.11
CA ASP A 669 16.36 -14.69 15.76
C ASP A 669 15.24 -14.93 14.73
N ASP A 670 15.09 -14.02 13.76
CA ASP A 670 14.06 -14.12 12.70
C ASP A 670 14.29 -15.36 11.81
N TYR A 671 15.56 -15.68 11.51
CA TYR A 671 15.92 -16.89 10.75
C TYR A 671 15.55 -18.17 11.50
N ARG A 672 15.83 -18.22 12.81
CA ARG A 672 15.42 -19.34 13.67
C ARG A 672 13.90 -19.44 13.78
N ASP A 673 13.19 -18.33 13.82
CA ASP A 673 11.71 -18.31 13.86
C ASP A 673 11.11 -18.82 12.54
N ILE A 674 11.70 -18.50 11.39
CA ILE A 674 11.31 -19.10 10.10
C ILE A 674 11.51 -20.62 10.16
N LEU A 675 12.71 -21.08 10.53
CA LEU A 675 12.99 -22.52 10.64
C LEU A 675 12.06 -23.20 11.65
N ARG A 676 11.76 -22.57 12.78
CA ARG A 676 10.81 -23.07 13.78
C ARG A 676 9.41 -23.23 13.20
N THR A 677 9.00 -22.30 12.34
CA THR A 677 7.70 -22.29 11.67
C THR A 677 7.61 -23.42 10.64
N VAL A 678 8.67 -23.67 9.86
CA VAL A 678 8.72 -24.84 8.97
C VAL A 678 8.69 -26.14 9.77
N TRP A 679 9.52 -26.24 10.82
CA TRP A 679 9.63 -27.43 11.67
C TRP A 679 8.32 -27.80 12.38
N ASP A 680 7.48 -26.81 12.71
CA ASP A 680 6.16 -27.03 13.33
C ASP A 680 5.21 -27.84 12.44
N VAL A 681 5.39 -27.72 11.12
CA VAL A 681 4.60 -28.44 10.10
C VAL A 681 5.37 -29.66 9.58
N PHE A 682 6.67 -29.53 9.36
CA PHE A 682 7.56 -30.54 8.82
C PHE A 682 8.69 -30.87 9.81
N PRO A 683 8.47 -31.79 10.78
CA PRO A 683 9.47 -32.11 11.79
C PRO A 683 10.70 -32.82 11.21
N ASN A 684 10.53 -33.54 10.11
CA ASN A 684 11.58 -34.28 9.42
C ASN A 684 12.17 -33.40 8.31
N MET A 685 13.14 -32.56 8.68
CA MET A 685 13.78 -31.64 7.74
C MET A 685 15.30 -31.55 7.96
N VAL A 686 16.00 -31.23 6.89
CA VAL A 686 17.45 -31.06 6.84
C VAL A 686 17.76 -29.69 6.25
N LEU A 687 18.78 -29.02 6.80
CA LEU A 687 19.26 -27.75 6.28
C LEU A 687 20.43 -27.99 5.34
N TRP A 688 20.31 -27.48 4.13
CA TRP A 688 21.36 -27.45 3.12
C TRP A 688 21.84 -26.01 2.92
N SER A 689 23.07 -25.85 2.44
CA SER A 689 23.68 -24.54 2.16
C SER A 689 24.63 -24.63 0.99
N THR A 690 24.56 -23.65 0.08
CA THR A 690 25.54 -23.49 -1.01
C THR A 690 26.36 -22.24 -0.74
N GLY A 691 27.64 -22.43 -0.44
CA GLY A 691 28.52 -21.33 -0.04
C GLY A 691 28.11 -20.71 1.30
N SER A 692 28.32 -19.40 1.45
CA SER A 692 28.09 -18.66 2.69
C SER A 692 26.81 -17.81 2.72
N THR A 693 26.01 -17.82 1.64
CA THR A 693 24.91 -16.84 1.46
C THR A 693 23.52 -17.45 1.27
N HIS A 694 23.41 -18.73 0.91
CA HIS A 694 22.13 -19.36 0.56
C HIS A 694 21.92 -20.64 1.38
N SER A 695 20.75 -20.78 2.00
CA SER A 695 20.33 -22.04 2.64
C SER A 695 18.99 -22.53 2.13
N TYR A 696 18.74 -23.81 2.37
CA TYR A 696 17.54 -24.51 1.92
C TYR A 696 17.06 -25.43 3.01
N VAL A 697 15.78 -25.33 3.33
CA VAL A 697 15.11 -26.37 4.09
C VAL A 697 14.59 -27.40 3.12
N VAL A 698 14.95 -28.66 3.37
CA VAL A 698 14.44 -29.82 2.66
C VAL A 698 13.67 -30.66 3.64
N ALA A 699 12.36 -30.78 3.40
CA ALA A 699 11.43 -31.52 4.24
C ALA A 699 10.88 -32.74 3.49
N THR A 700 10.84 -33.86 4.20
CA THR A 700 10.29 -35.13 3.74
C THR A 700 9.34 -35.69 4.80
N ARG A 701 8.44 -36.60 4.42
CA ARG A 701 7.54 -37.20 5.42
C ARG A 701 8.25 -38.16 6.37
N GLU A 702 9.25 -38.88 5.87
CA GLU A 702 10.12 -39.75 6.67
C GLU A 702 11.47 -39.08 6.93
N PRO A 703 12.17 -39.40 8.04
CA PRO A 703 13.50 -38.88 8.34
C PRO A 703 14.52 -39.19 7.23
N MET A 704 15.39 -38.22 6.92
CA MET A 704 16.43 -38.38 5.90
C MET A 704 17.57 -39.25 6.42
N SER A 705 17.45 -40.57 6.23
CA SER A 705 18.47 -41.53 6.66
C SER A 705 19.76 -41.46 5.82
N SER A 706 20.87 -41.96 6.38
CA SER A 706 22.13 -42.08 5.64
C SER A 706 22.01 -42.92 4.37
N ALA A 707 21.11 -43.91 4.33
CA ALA A 707 20.85 -44.73 3.14
C ALA A 707 20.15 -43.93 2.03
N VAL A 708 19.22 -43.04 2.40
CA VAL A 708 18.59 -42.10 1.46
C VAL A 708 19.64 -41.16 0.89
N MET A 709 20.49 -40.58 1.73
CA MET A 709 21.58 -39.70 1.30
C MET A 709 22.55 -40.41 0.34
N GLN A 710 23.00 -41.62 0.66
CA GLN A 710 23.86 -42.41 -0.22
C GLN A 710 23.18 -42.68 -1.58
N SER A 711 21.88 -42.94 -1.58
CA SER A 711 21.11 -43.16 -2.81
C SER A 711 21.01 -41.88 -3.65
N VAL A 712 20.84 -40.71 -3.02
CA VAL A 712 20.85 -39.40 -3.68
C VAL A 712 22.21 -39.14 -4.32
N LEU A 713 23.31 -39.35 -3.59
CA LEU A 713 24.67 -39.15 -4.09
C LEU A 713 25.01 -40.12 -5.23
N ALA A 714 24.58 -41.37 -5.16
CA ALA A 714 24.75 -42.33 -6.25
C ALA A 714 23.98 -41.92 -7.51
N ARG A 715 22.74 -41.44 -7.38
CA ARG A 715 21.96 -40.90 -8.50
C ARG A 715 22.60 -39.63 -9.08
N ALA A 716 23.12 -38.76 -8.23
CA ALA A 716 23.84 -37.56 -8.66
C ALA A 716 25.10 -37.92 -9.47
N ALA A 717 25.89 -38.87 -8.98
CA ALA A 717 27.08 -39.37 -9.68
C ALA A 717 26.77 -39.94 -11.07
N ALA A 718 25.61 -40.57 -11.21
CA ALA A 718 25.16 -41.19 -12.45
C ALA A 718 24.58 -40.19 -13.47
N ASN A 719 24.29 -38.95 -13.07
CA ASN A 719 23.71 -37.92 -13.95
C ASN A 719 24.78 -36.87 -14.33
N PRO A 720 25.25 -36.85 -15.59
CA PRO A 720 26.29 -35.91 -16.03
C PRO A 720 25.92 -34.43 -15.89
N ILE A 721 24.63 -34.09 -16.00
CA ILE A 721 24.13 -32.73 -15.84
C ILE A 721 24.30 -32.30 -14.38
N VAL A 722 23.92 -33.17 -13.44
CA VAL A 722 24.10 -32.90 -11.99
C VAL A 722 25.57 -32.73 -11.64
N VAL A 723 26.45 -33.58 -12.17
CA VAL A 723 27.90 -33.48 -11.92
C VAL A 723 28.50 -32.19 -12.48
N ARG A 724 28.04 -31.75 -13.66
CA ARG A 724 28.44 -30.46 -14.24
C ARG A 724 27.99 -29.29 -13.37
N ASP A 725 26.75 -29.33 -12.90
CA ASP A 725 26.08 -28.20 -12.27
C ASP A 725 26.45 -28.04 -10.79
N LEU A 726 26.67 -29.14 -10.07
CA LEU A 726 26.92 -29.18 -8.62
C LEU A 726 28.27 -29.77 -8.23
N GLY A 727 29.03 -30.29 -9.20
CA GLY A 727 30.29 -30.97 -8.95
C GLY A 727 30.14 -32.44 -8.56
N PRO A 728 31.22 -33.08 -8.10
CA PRO A 728 31.21 -34.50 -7.77
C PRO A 728 30.36 -34.79 -6.52
N PRO A 729 29.97 -36.05 -6.25
CA PRO A 729 29.10 -36.41 -5.13
C PRO A 729 29.60 -35.92 -3.76
N GLU A 730 30.92 -35.85 -3.56
CA GLU A 730 31.52 -35.32 -2.34
C GLU A 730 31.23 -33.83 -2.14
N ALA A 731 31.17 -33.06 -3.22
CA ALA A 731 30.80 -31.65 -3.17
C ALA A 731 29.32 -31.49 -2.79
N ILE A 732 28.45 -32.32 -3.37
CA ILE A 732 27.01 -32.34 -3.04
C ILE A 732 26.78 -32.72 -1.58
N ALA A 733 27.50 -33.73 -1.08
CA ALA A 733 27.45 -34.11 0.34
C ALA A 733 27.89 -32.95 1.26
N GLY A 734 28.85 -32.14 0.81
CA GLY A 734 29.33 -30.95 1.52
C GLY A 734 28.29 -29.82 1.63
N TYR A 735 27.20 -29.85 0.87
CA TYR A 735 26.11 -28.88 1.00
C TYR A 735 25.17 -29.16 2.17
N VAL A 736 25.27 -30.32 2.84
CA VAL A 736 24.48 -30.57 4.05
C VAL A 736 25.04 -29.71 5.19
N ALA A 737 24.29 -28.69 5.60
CA ALA A 737 24.68 -27.75 6.64
C ALA A 737 24.34 -28.25 8.05
N MET A 738 23.12 -28.77 8.23
CA MET A 738 22.68 -29.34 9.51
C MET A 738 21.74 -30.53 9.27
N ALA A 739 22.09 -31.68 9.84
CA ALA A 739 21.19 -32.83 9.94
C ALA A 739 20.05 -32.55 10.93
N GLU A 740 18.98 -33.34 10.87
CA GLU A 740 17.72 -33.15 11.62
C GLU A 740 17.93 -32.89 13.12
N GLY A 741 18.80 -33.67 13.77
CA GLY A 741 19.07 -33.55 15.21
C GLY A 741 19.78 -32.25 15.61
N ASP A 742 20.74 -31.81 14.81
CA ASP A 742 21.46 -30.55 15.07
C ASP A 742 20.63 -29.33 14.69
N LEU A 743 19.84 -29.44 13.61
CA LEU A 743 18.89 -28.43 13.19
C LEU A 743 17.82 -28.18 14.26
N THR A 744 17.24 -29.25 14.82
CA THR A 744 16.26 -29.15 15.91
C THR A 744 16.85 -28.45 17.14
N ARG A 745 18.12 -28.71 17.47
CA ARG A 745 18.82 -28.01 18.57
C ARG A 745 19.08 -26.54 18.26
N TYR A 746 19.44 -26.22 17.02
CA TYR A 746 19.71 -24.85 16.57
C TYR A 746 18.45 -23.98 16.59
N ILE A 747 17.34 -24.52 16.08
CA ILE A 747 16.01 -23.88 16.09
C ILE A 747 15.63 -23.48 17.51
N GLY A 748 15.78 -24.40 18.46
CA GLY A 748 15.52 -24.14 19.87
C GLY A 748 14.04 -23.80 20.15
N ARG A 749 13.82 -22.89 21.11
CA ARG A 749 12.49 -22.38 21.44
C ARG A 749 12.33 -20.99 20.86
N GLY A 750 11.27 -20.77 20.10
CA GLY A 750 10.92 -19.49 19.49
C GLY A 750 9.44 -19.45 19.12
N PRO A 751 8.89 -18.28 18.80
CA PRO A 751 7.54 -18.15 18.25
C PRO A 751 7.42 -18.87 16.89
N VAL A 752 6.18 -19.18 16.53
CA VAL A 752 5.81 -19.61 15.18
C VAL A 752 5.24 -18.40 14.46
N ILE A 753 5.72 -18.15 13.25
CA ILE A 753 5.29 -17.04 12.41
C ILE A 753 3.92 -17.37 11.82
N THR A 754 2.98 -16.44 11.95
CA THR A 754 1.60 -16.62 11.47
C THR A 754 1.22 -15.51 10.50
N ASP A 755 0.16 -15.70 9.72
CA ASP A 755 -0.42 -14.64 8.88
C ASP A 755 -0.72 -13.35 9.64
N ASN A 756 -1.09 -13.48 10.91
CA ASN A 756 -1.39 -12.36 11.77
C ASN A 756 -0.12 -11.63 12.23
N ASP A 757 0.95 -12.38 12.47
CA ASP A 757 2.19 -11.94 13.12
C ASP A 757 3.41 -12.36 12.29
N ALA A 758 3.48 -11.83 11.07
CA ALA A 758 4.64 -11.95 10.21
C ALA A 758 5.29 -10.58 10.08
N PHE A 759 6.43 -10.41 10.75
CA PHE A 759 7.21 -9.18 10.72
C PHE A 759 8.69 -9.53 10.69
N PHE A 760 9.32 -9.35 9.53
CA PHE A 760 10.75 -9.64 9.33
C PHE A 760 11.56 -8.35 9.40
N MET A 761 12.59 -8.32 10.23
CA MET A 761 13.56 -7.23 10.24
C MET A 761 14.85 -7.67 9.56
N PRO A 762 15.30 -6.93 8.54
CA PRO A 762 16.64 -7.07 8.04
C PRO A 762 17.69 -6.98 9.16
N ALA A 763 18.65 -7.89 9.13
CA ALA A 763 19.87 -7.75 9.93
C ALA A 763 20.68 -6.53 9.46
N ARG A 764 21.40 -5.92 10.40
CA ARG A 764 22.35 -4.84 10.11
C ARG A 764 23.57 -5.37 9.39
#